data_AF-A0A561CD46-F1
#
_entry.id   AF-A0A561CD46-F1
#
_cell.length_a   1.000
_cell.length_b   1.000
_cell.length_c   1.000
_cell.angle_alpha   90.00
_cell.angle_beta   90.00
_cell.angle_gamma   90.00
#
_symmetry.space_group_name_H-M   'P 1'
#
loop_
_entity.id
_entity.type
_entity.pdbx_description
1 polymer ?
#
loop_
_entity_poly.entity_id
_entity_poly.type
_entity_poly.pdbx_seq_one_letter_code
_entity_poly.pdbx_strand_id
1 'polypeptide(L)'
;MFSTAFLDIPALAGASGTVRLPGSKSISNRVLLLAALASGTTTVHDLLDSDDTRVMLDALRALGCGIDVAGSTLRITGIGGQLKSGGPLLPLFLGNAGTAMRPLTAALSLLGGDFELSGVPRMHERPIGDLVDALTQLGCRIDYLGNPGYPPLRIRPVDHGALVLDAPIRVRGDVSSQFLTALLLALPLAARKDIVIEVVGELISKPYIEITLNLLARFGIAVQREGWERFTIPAGSRYGSPGDIHVEADASSASYFIALGAIATGASGQDSIRIEGVGADSIQGDIRFIEAARQMGAQVDSGPNWLDVRRGAWPLKAIDLDANHIPDAAMTLAVMALYADGPSSLRNIASWRVKETDRIDAMANELRKLGATVESGPDFIRVHPLERSGWQAASIRTYDDHRVAMCFSLAAFNPAGLPVRILEPHCVAKTFPDYFETLFSVAEAPEVPVICIDGPTASGKGTLAAEVARLLGYHYLDSGSLYRVTGLAMRRAGLGAEPQHEAQIAALAAALPLHFTEGKVLLAGEDVSDEIRTEAAGMDASLVSTLPAVREALLALQQRFRQLPGLVADGRDMGTVIFPDAALKVFLTASAAQRAERRHKQLISKGISTTLDSLRSDLEARDTRDSSRSVAPLKPAQDARHLDNSQLSIEQSIDQVLNWWQEKQPFKPA
;
A
#
# COMPACT_ATOMS: atom_id res chain seq x y z
N MET A 1 -2.13 -2.53 -6.00
CA MET A 1 -2.25 -1.30 -5.20
C MET A 1 -3.60 -0.67 -5.49
N PHE A 2 -4.35 -0.30 -4.45
CA PHE A 2 -5.63 0.38 -4.58
C PHE A 2 -5.47 1.87 -4.89
N SER A 3 -5.72 2.26 -6.14
CA SER A 3 -5.70 3.66 -6.61
C SER A 3 -7.10 4.30 -6.67
N THR A 4 -8.05 3.77 -5.91
CA THR A 4 -9.44 4.23 -5.88
C THR A 4 -9.60 5.49 -5.04
N ALA A 5 -10.72 6.21 -5.22
CA ALA A 5 -11.03 7.39 -4.40
C ALA A 5 -11.26 7.03 -2.93
N PHE A 6 -11.80 5.83 -2.68
CA PHE A 6 -11.96 5.25 -1.36
C PHE A 6 -11.85 3.72 -1.44
N LEU A 7 -11.58 3.08 -0.31
CA LEU A 7 -11.65 1.64 -0.13
C LEU A 7 -12.60 1.32 1.02
N ASP A 8 -13.68 0.60 0.71
CA ASP A 8 -14.59 0.08 1.72
C ASP A 8 -14.06 -1.25 2.23
N ILE A 9 -13.57 -1.26 3.47
CA ILE A 9 -13.17 -2.46 4.17
C ILE A 9 -14.43 -3.02 4.84
N PRO A 10 -14.92 -4.21 4.43
CA PRO A 10 -16.06 -4.82 5.09
C PRO A 10 -15.71 -5.17 6.54
N ALA A 11 -16.71 -5.52 7.34
CA ALA A 11 -16.44 -6.01 8.68
C ALA A 11 -15.52 -7.24 8.63
N LEU A 12 -14.45 -7.21 9.42
CA LEU A 12 -13.48 -8.31 9.53
C LEU A 12 -13.70 -9.03 10.86
N ALA A 13 -13.70 -10.35 10.83
CA ALA A 13 -14.00 -11.19 11.99
C ALA A 13 -12.75 -11.84 12.60
N GLY A 14 -11.73 -12.11 11.79
CA GLY A 14 -10.55 -12.84 12.23
C GLY A 14 -9.35 -12.56 11.35
N ALA A 15 -8.17 -12.93 11.84
CA ALA A 15 -6.95 -12.87 11.06
C ALA A 15 -5.95 -13.94 11.51
N SER A 16 -5.29 -14.57 10.55
CA SER A 16 -4.22 -15.53 10.77
C SER A 16 -3.36 -15.68 9.52
N GLY A 17 -2.13 -16.14 9.68
CA GLY A 17 -1.24 -16.45 8.56
C GLY A 17 0.11 -15.73 8.65
N THR A 18 0.80 -15.62 7.51
CA THR A 18 2.14 -15.03 7.43
C THR A 18 2.15 -13.82 6.51
N VAL A 19 2.74 -12.73 6.98
CA VAL A 19 3.00 -11.53 6.21
C VAL A 19 4.50 -11.29 6.09
N ARG A 20 4.94 -10.81 4.92
CA ARG A 20 6.30 -10.34 4.70
C ARG A 20 6.25 -8.85 4.46
N LEU A 21 6.94 -8.11 5.32
CA LEU A 21 6.91 -6.65 5.27
C LEU A 21 7.97 -6.13 4.28
N PRO A 22 7.72 -4.98 3.62
CA PRO A 22 8.72 -4.35 2.78
C PRO A 22 9.85 -3.73 3.63
N GLY A 23 10.99 -3.46 2.99
CA GLY A 23 12.14 -2.83 3.63
C GLY A 23 11.81 -1.48 4.27
N SER A 24 12.53 -1.10 5.33
CA SER A 24 12.35 0.20 5.97
C SER A 24 12.76 1.33 5.05
N LYS A 25 11.87 2.32 4.85
CA LYS A 25 12.16 3.55 4.11
C LYS A 25 13.36 4.30 4.69
N SER A 26 13.42 4.38 6.03
CA SER A 26 14.45 5.13 6.75
C SER A 26 15.82 4.48 6.63
N ILE A 27 15.89 3.14 6.64
CA ILE A 27 17.13 2.41 6.39
C ILE A 27 17.50 2.50 4.91
N SER A 28 16.54 2.25 4.01
CA SER A 28 16.74 2.27 2.55
C SER A 28 17.46 3.54 2.10
N ASN A 29 16.90 4.72 2.36
CA ASN A 29 17.52 5.97 1.89
C ASN A 29 18.87 6.29 2.52
N ARG A 30 19.12 5.85 3.76
CA ARG A 30 20.44 6.00 4.40
C ARG A 30 21.46 5.07 3.75
N VAL A 31 21.09 3.81 3.52
CA VAL A 31 21.94 2.83 2.85
C VAL A 31 22.25 3.27 1.42
N LEU A 32 21.27 3.77 0.68
CA LEU A 32 21.48 4.31 -0.67
C LEU A 32 22.52 5.44 -0.67
N LEU A 33 22.38 6.43 0.22
CA LEU A 33 23.33 7.53 0.31
C LEU A 33 24.72 7.04 0.75
N LEU A 34 24.82 6.19 1.78
CA LEU A 34 26.09 5.68 2.27
C LEU A 34 26.81 4.83 1.23
N ALA A 35 26.08 3.96 0.51
CA ALA A 35 26.62 3.16 -0.58
C ALA A 35 27.12 4.03 -1.74
N ALA A 36 26.42 5.13 -2.05
CA ALA A 36 26.87 6.09 -3.03
C ALA A 36 28.15 6.84 -2.60
N LEU A 37 28.27 7.22 -1.33
CA LEU A 37 29.44 7.92 -0.82
C LEU A 37 30.64 6.99 -0.58
N ALA A 38 30.41 5.67 -0.46
CA ALA A 38 31.44 4.68 -0.20
C ALA A 38 32.41 4.45 -1.37
N SER A 39 33.62 4.02 -1.04
CA SER A 39 34.52 3.41 -2.01
C SER A 39 34.14 1.94 -2.21
N GLY A 40 34.07 1.48 -3.47
CA GLY A 40 33.72 0.11 -3.84
C GLY A 40 32.26 -0.08 -4.24
N THR A 41 31.84 -1.34 -4.37
CA THR A 41 30.48 -1.72 -4.77
C THR A 41 29.76 -2.37 -3.62
N THR A 42 28.60 -1.83 -3.25
CA THR A 42 27.71 -2.36 -2.22
C THR A 42 26.52 -3.05 -2.87
N THR A 43 26.27 -4.30 -2.50
CA THR A 43 25.06 -5.06 -2.84
C THR A 43 24.02 -4.84 -1.75
N VAL A 44 22.88 -4.27 -2.11
CA VAL A 44 21.75 -3.95 -1.23
C VAL A 44 20.62 -4.92 -1.52
N HIS A 45 20.15 -5.62 -0.49
CA HIS A 45 19.04 -6.56 -0.54
C HIS A 45 17.82 -5.97 0.17
N ASP A 46 16.63 -6.38 -0.28
CA ASP A 46 15.34 -6.04 0.35
C ASP A 46 15.07 -4.53 0.45
N LEU A 47 15.65 -3.75 -0.49
CA LEU A 47 15.42 -2.32 -0.58
C LEU A 47 13.92 -2.04 -0.81
N LEU A 48 13.37 -1.07 -0.09
CA LEU A 48 12.02 -0.59 -0.35
C LEU A 48 11.91 -0.03 -1.77
N ASP A 49 10.99 -0.55 -2.57
CA ASP A 49 10.59 0.10 -3.83
C ASP A 49 9.47 1.11 -3.55
N SER A 50 9.82 2.40 -3.58
CA SER A 50 8.92 3.51 -3.27
C SER A 50 9.31 4.75 -4.07
N ASP A 51 8.42 5.74 -4.14
CA ASP A 51 8.74 7.01 -4.80
C ASP A 51 9.98 7.68 -4.20
N ASP A 52 10.15 7.63 -2.87
CA ASP A 52 11.30 8.19 -2.16
C ASP A 52 12.62 7.52 -2.57
N THR A 53 12.64 6.19 -2.70
CA THR A 53 13.86 5.45 -3.09
C THR A 53 14.13 5.57 -4.58
N ARG A 54 13.10 5.65 -5.42
CA ARG A 54 13.25 5.90 -6.87
C ARG A 54 13.89 7.26 -7.16
N VAL A 55 13.39 8.33 -6.56
CA VAL A 55 13.99 9.68 -6.75
C VAL A 55 15.40 9.78 -6.15
N MET A 56 15.68 9.06 -5.05
CA MET A 56 17.03 8.93 -4.52
C MET A 56 17.95 8.23 -5.54
N LEU A 57 17.55 7.08 -6.08
CA LEU A 57 18.34 6.36 -7.09
C LEU A 57 18.61 7.21 -8.33
N ASP A 58 17.63 7.97 -8.82
CA ASP A 58 17.80 8.87 -9.96
C ASP A 58 18.82 9.98 -9.65
N ALA A 59 18.75 10.57 -8.45
CA ALA A 59 19.75 11.54 -8.01
C ALA A 59 21.15 10.91 -7.93
N LEU A 60 21.28 9.69 -7.39
CA LEU A 60 22.55 8.99 -7.28
C LEU A 60 23.15 8.62 -8.66
N ARG A 61 22.31 8.24 -9.64
CA ARG A 61 22.75 8.07 -11.04
C ARG A 61 23.28 9.37 -11.62
N ALA A 62 22.56 10.48 -11.41
CA ALA A 62 22.96 11.80 -11.88
C ALA A 62 24.30 12.27 -11.27
N LEU A 63 24.58 11.87 -10.03
CA LEU A 63 25.87 12.09 -9.36
C LEU A 63 27.02 11.20 -9.88
N GLY A 64 26.71 10.21 -10.72
CA GLY A 64 27.69 9.34 -11.37
C GLY A 64 27.93 8.00 -10.66
N CYS A 65 27.06 7.57 -9.75
CA CYS A 65 27.11 6.23 -9.18
C CYS A 65 26.78 5.18 -10.25
N GLY A 66 27.49 4.04 -10.23
CA GLY A 66 27.08 2.87 -11.02
C GLY A 66 25.94 2.16 -10.31
N ILE A 67 24.77 2.03 -10.94
CA ILE A 67 23.58 1.42 -10.34
C ILE A 67 23.07 0.31 -11.26
N ASP A 68 23.21 -0.94 -10.81
CA ASP A 68 22.76 -2.13 -11.51
C ASP A 68 21.65 -2.82 -10.71
N VAL A 69 20.47 -2.99 -11.33
CA VAL A 69 19.31 -3.66 -10.71
C VAL A 69 19.21 -5.08 -11.25
N ALA A 70 19.20 -6.07 -10.36
CA ALA A 70 19.04 -7.48 -10.72
C ALA A 70 18.01 -8.16 -9.80
N GLY A 71 16.76 -8.25 -10.27
CA GLY A 71 15.66 -8.77 -9.46
C GLY A 71 15.39 -7.87 -8.24
N SER A 72 15.39 -8.47 -7.05
CA SER A 72 15.22 -7.76 -5.76
C SER A 72 16.54 -7.22 -5.18
N THR A 73 17.66 -7.38 -5.89
CA THR A 73 18.98 -6.97 -5.44
C THR A 73 19.46 -5.77 -6.26
N LEU A 74 20.03 -4.78 -5.56
CA LEU A 74 20.59 -3.58 -6.14
C LEU A 74 22.10 -3.52 -5.89
N ARG A 75 22.91 -3.30 -6.92
CA ARG A 75 24.36 -3.07 -6.77
C ARG A 75 24.67 -1.60 -7.03
N ILE A 76 25.32 -0.96 -6.07
CA ILE A 76 25.72 0.44 -6.13
C ILE A 76 27.24 0.53 -6.07
N THR A 77 27.86 0.98 -7.15
CA THR A 77 29.27 1.37 -7.18
C THR A 77 29.35 2.85 -6.83
N GLY A 78 29.85 3.13 -5.62
CA GLY A 78 29.90 4.48 -5.07
C GLY A 78 30.99 5.36 -5.71
N ILE A 79 30.87 6.67 -5.48
CA ILE A 79 31.79 7.69 -5.97
C ILE A 79 32.99 7.92 -5.03
N GLY A 80 33.12 7.15 -3.94
CA GLY A 80 34.23 7.27 -3.00
C GLY A 80 34.34 8.64 -2.32
N GLY A 81 33.21 9.34 -2.16
CA GLY A 81 33.15 10.67 -1.56
C GLY A 81 33.76 11.78 -2.43
N GLN A 82 33.96 11.53 -3.73
CA GLN A 82 34.55 12.50 -4.66
C GLN A 82 33.73 12.60 -5.95
N LEU A 83 33.36 13.82 -6.33
CA LEU A 83 32.76 14.06 -7.63
C LEU A 83 33.82 14.07 -8.73
N LYS A 84 33.40 13.70 -9.94
CA LYS A 84 34.18 13.99 -11.15
C LYS A 84 34.22 15.52 -11.33
N SER A 85 35.43 16.10 -11.34
CA SER A 85 35.66 17.55 -11.25
C SER A 85 35.10 18.34 -12.46
N GLY A 86 34.56 19.54 -12.22
CA GLY A 86 34.33 20.56 -13.27
C GLY A 86 33.00 20.47 -14.05
N GLY A 87 31.95 19.88 -13.46
CA GLY A 87 30.63 19.76 -14.11
C GLY A 87 29.78 21.06 -14.07
N PRO A 88 28.79 21.20 -14.97
CA PRO A 88 27.79 22.27 -14.91
C PRO A 88 26.87 22.11 -13.68
N LEU A 89 26.03 23.12 -13.42
CA LEU A 89 24.94 23.03 -12.43
C LEU A 89 24.11 21.77 -12.68
N LEU A 90 23.98 20.92 -11.66
CA LEU A 90 23.23 19.67 -11.74
C LEU A 90 21.87 19.82 -11.02
N PRO A 91 20.74 19.83 -11.75
CA PRO A 91 19.42 19.82 -11.16
C PRO A 91 19.03 18.41 -10.69
N LEU A 92 18.54 18.31 -9.46
CA LEU A 92 18.09 17.09 -8.81
C LEU A 92 16.65 17.27 -8.33
N PHE A 93 15.72 16.57 -8.96
CA PHE A 93 14.31 16.55 -8.55
C PHE A 93 14.07 15.42 -7.56
N LEU A 94 13.59 15.75 -6.35
CA LEU A 94 13.44 14.81 -5.25
C LEU A 94 11.98 14.59 -4.83
N GLY A 95 11.01 14.93 -5.69
CA GLY A 95 9.58 14.72 -5.44
C GLY A 95 9.12 15.32 -4.10
N ASN A 96 8.39 14.55 -3.29
CA ASN A 96 8.05 14.88 -1.90
C ASN A 96 8.92 14.14 -0.87
N ALA A 97 10.07 13.59 -1.29
CA ALA A 97 10.91 12.69 -0.51
C ALA A 97 11.77 13.44 0.52
N GLY A 98 11.21 13.73 1.69
CA GLY A 98 11.94 14.44 2.74
C GLY A 98 13.17 13.69 3.23
N THR A 99 13.09 12.36 3.24
CA THR A 99 14.17 11.46 3.63
C THR A 99 15.31 11.37 2.61
N ALA A 100 15.11 11.88 1.39
CA ALA A 100 16.17 12.10 0.40
C ALA A 100 16.67 13.55 0.42
N MET A 101 15.75 14.54 0.44
CA MET A 101 16.06 15.98 0.40
C MET A 101 17.07 16.42 1.46
N ARG A 102 16.86 16.07 2.74
CA ARG A 102 17.72 16.55 3.84
C ARG A 102 19.11 15.92 3.80
N PRO A 103 19.27 14.59 3.73
CA PRO A 103 20.59 13.97 3.63
C PRO A 103 21.37 14.39 2.38
N LEU A 104 20.70 14.50 1.22
CA LEU A 104 21.36 14.98 -0.01
C LEU A 104 21.79 16.43 0.11
N THR A 105 20.98 17.31 0.71
CA THR A 105 21.39 18.71 0.94
C THR A 105 22.69 18.78 1.74
N ALA A 106 22.79 18.01 2.83
CA ALA A 106 23.99 17.97 3.66
C ALA A 106 25.20 17.36 2.92
N ALA A 107 25.02 16.20 2.27
CA ALA A 107 26.11 15.53 1.56
C ALA A 107 26.63 16.37 0.38
N LEU A 108 25.74 16.92 -0.43
CA LEU A 108 26.10 17.73 -1.61
C LEU A 108 26.81 19.03 -1.22
N SER A 109 26.43 19.64 -0.09
CA SER A 109 27.12 20.83 0.46
C SER A 109 28.59 20.56 0.79
N LEU A 110 28.97 19.30 1.00
CA LEU A 110 30.33 18.88 1.35
C LEU A 110 31.02 18.08 0.24
N LEU A 111 30.38 17.84 -0.92
CA LEU A 111 31.00 17.12 -2.06
C LEU A 111 31.71 18.04 -3.06
N GLY A 112 31.47 19.36 -3.01
CA GLY A 112 32.19 20.35 -3.81
C GLY A 112 31.66 20.62 -5.23
N GLY A 113 30.37 20.37 -5.51
CA GLY A 113 29.71 20.66 -6.80
C GLY A 113 28.69 21.82 -6.74
N ASP A 114 28.12 22.22 -7.90
CA ASP A 114 27.01 23.19 -8.00
C ASP A 114 25.72 22.40 -8.29
N PHE A 115 24.74 22.48 -7.39
CA PHE A 115 23.52 21.68 -7.43
C PHE A 115 22.27 22.52 -7.25
N GLU A 116 21.18 22.11 -7.87
CA GLU A 116 19.83 22.61 -7.58
C GLU A 116 18.97 21.47 -7.09
N LEU A 117 18.36 21.61 -5.91
CA LEU A 117 17.46 20.61 -5.33
C LEU A 117 16.04 21.17 -5.31
N SER A 118 15.12 20.46 -5.93
CA SER A 118 13.71 20.85 -6.02
C SER A 118 12.78 19.65 -5.80
N GLY A 119 11.48 19.92 -5.73
CA GLY A 119 10.46 18.89 -5.55
C GLY A 119 9.09 19.35 -6.03
N VAL A 120 8.06 18.62 -5.63
CA VAL A 120 6.66 19.03 -5.86
C VAL A 120 6.29 20.23 -4.98
N PRO A 121 5.20 20.98 -5.25
CA PRO A 121 4.83 22.17 -4.46
C PRO A 121 4.81 21.94 -2.94
N ARG A 122 4.30 20.79 -2.49
CA ARG A 122 4.29 20.42 -1.07
C ARG A 122 5.69 20.35 -0.44
N MET A 123 6.72 19.96 -1.19
CA MET A 123 8.11 19.95 -0.70
C MET A 123 8.59 21.36 -0.34
N HIS A 124 8.11 22.38 -1.05
CA HIS A 124 8.46 23.78 -0.83
C HIS A 124 7.81 24.41 0.42
N GLU A 125 7.01 23.61 1.14
CA GLU A 125 6.40 23.98 2.42
C GLU A 125 6.99 23.16 3.58
N ARG A 126 7.94 22.25 3.30
CA ARG A 126 8.55 21.40 4.33
C ARG A 126 9.85 22.03 4.85
N PRO A 127 10.00 22.25 6.17
CA PRO A 127 11.11 23.01 6.73
C PRO A 127 12.47 22.31 6.51
N ILE A 128 13.48 23.10 6.16
CA ILE A 128 14.89 22.69 6.05
C ILE A 128 15.85 23.73 6.65
N GLY A 129 15.34 24.87 7.12
CA GLY A 129 16.10 26.00 7.67
C GLY A 129 17.20 25.61 8.65
N ASP A 130 16.87 24.89 9.73
CA ASP A 130 17.84 24.52 10.76
C ASP A 130 19.02 23.69 10.20
N LEU A 131 18.80 22.88 9.15
CA LEU A 131 19.88 22.14 8.49
C LEU A 131 20.77 23.09 7.68
N VAL A 132 20.17 24.02 6.93
CA VAL A 132 20.91 25.03 6.17
C VAL A 132 21.72 25.92 7.11
N ASP A 133 21.17 26.32 8.24
CA ASP A 133 21.85 27.12 9.26
C ASP A 133 23.05 26.35 9.84
N ALA A 134 22.90 25.06 10.13
CA ALA A 134 24.00 24.19 10.58
C ALA A 134 25.11 24.04 9.52
N LEU A 135 24.75 23.89 8.25
CA LEU A 135 25.73 23.82 7.15
C LEU A 135 26.41 25.17 6.89
N THR A 136 25.70 26.28 7.09
CA THR A 136 26.25 27.63 6.94
C THR A 136 27.29 27.93 8.03
N GLN A 137 27.14 27.39 9.24
CA GLN A 137 28.17 27.47 10.30
C GLN A 137 29.51 26.88 9.85
N LEU A 138 29.51 25.89 8.94
CA LEU A 138 30.71 25.29 8.36
C LEU A 138 31.33 26.14 7.24
N GLY A 139 30.66 27.20 6.79
CA GLY A 139 31.05 27.98 5.61
C GLY A 139 30.46 27.46 4.29
N CYS A 140 29.52 26.50 4.33
CA CYS A 140 28.80 26.08 3.13
C CYS A 140 27.88 27.21 2.63
N ARG A 141 27.71 27.33 1.31
CA ARG A 141 26.85 28.35 0.69
C ARG A 141 25.65 27.68 0.04
N ILE A 142 24.46 27.97 0.57
CA ILE A 142 23.19 27.40 0.12
C ILE A 142 22.19 28.56 -0.06
N ASP A 143 21.74 28.78 -1.29
CA ASP A 143 20.77 29.82 -1.62
C ASP A 143 19.34 29.24 -1.61
N TYR A 144 18.40 29.91 -0.98
CA TYR A 144 16.97 29.62 -1.16
C TYR A 144 16.50 30.22 -2.49
N LEU A 145 15.93 29.38 -3.36
CA LEU A 145 15.39 29.82 -4.65
C LEU A 145 13.91 30.24 -4.58
N GLY A 146 13.27 29.99 -3.43
CA GLY A 146 11.90 30.39 -3.11
C GLY A 146 11.80 31.02 -1.73
N ASN A 147 10.97 30.44 -0.86
CA ASN A 147 10.75 30.95 0.49
C ASN A 147 11.94 30.60 1.42
N PRO A 148 12.48 31.55 2.20
CA PRO A 148 13.51 31.26 3.18
C PRO A 148 13.10 30.16 4.16
N GLY A 149 14.00 29.20 4.40
CA GLY A 149 13.77 28.06 5.29
C GLY A 149 13.15 26.83 4.61
N TYR A 150 12.85 26.89 3.32
CA TYR A 150 12.18 25.84 2.55
C TYR A 150 12.84 25.61 1.18
N PRO A 151 12.83 24.38 0.62
CA PRO A 151 13.21 24.16 -0.78
C PRO A 151 12.34 24.99 -1.75
N PRO A 152 12.78 25.24 -3.01
CA PRO A 152 13.99 24.73 -3.65
C PRO A 152 15.29 25.43 -3.21
N LEU A 153 16.41 24.70 -3.30
CA LEU A 153 17.73 25.14 -2.85
C LEU A 153 18.75 25.12 -3.98
N ARG A 154 19.68 26.07 -4.00
CA ARG A 154 20.93 25.98 -4.77
C ARG A 154 22.12 25.81 -3.85
N ILE A 155 22.85 24.72 -4.02
CA ILE A 155 24.06 24.42 -3.24
C ILE A 155 25.26 24.80 -4.09
N ARG A 156 26.11 25.70 -3.58
CA ARG A 156 27.31 26.15 -4.31
C ARG A 156 28.52 25.26 -3.98
N PRO A 157 29.51 25.20 -4.88
CA PRO A 157 30.77 24.54 -4.61
C PRO A 157 31.43 25.08 -3.33
N VAL A 158 31.94 24.16 -2.51
CA VAL A 158 32.66 24.48 -1.28
C VAL A 158 34.16 24.23 -1.45
N ASP A 159 34.99 25.12 -0.88
CA ASP A 159 36.40 24.84 -0.69
C ASP A 159 36.59 24.15 0.66
N HIS A 160 36.98 22.87 0.65
CA HIS A 160 37.24 22.11 1.87
C HIS A 160 38.37 22.71 2.73
N GLY A 161 39.28 23.50 2.17
CA GLY A 161 40.30 24.23 2.92
C GLY A 161 39.75 25.40 3.73
N ALA A 162 38.58 25.92 3.33
CA ALA A 162 37.92 27.06 3.96
C ALA A 162 36.82 26.67 4.96
N LEU A 163 36.58 25.36 5.16
CA LEU A 163 35.56 24.89 6.10
C LEU A 163 35.92 25.26 7.54
N VAL A 164 34.94 25.80 8.26
CA VAL A 164 35.07 26.16 9.68
C VAL A 164 34.79 24.93 10.53
N LEU A 165 35.86 24.30 11.03
CA LEU A 165 35.80 23.03 11.76
C LEU A 165 36.37 23.12 13.19
N ASP A 166 36.81 24.30 13.62
CA ASP A 166 37.45 24.53 14.94
C ASP A 166 36.44 24.70 16.10
N ALA A 167 35.16 24.82 15.78
CA ALA A 167 34.09 24.95 16.76
C ALA A 167 33.03 23.88 16.54
N PRO A 168 32.32 23.44 17.59
CA PRO A 168 31.18 22.54 17.45
C PRO A 168 30.08 23.16 16.58
N ILE A 169 29.52 22.34 15.69
CA ILE A 169 28.34 22.69 14.89
C ILE A 169 27.13 22.52 15.78
N ARG A 170 26.31 23.57 15.91
CA ARG A 170 25.10 23.52 16.74
C ARG A 170 23.87 23.26 15.89
N VAL A 171 23.10 22.25 16.28
CA VAL A 171 21.82 21.89 15.63
C VAL A 171 20.74 21.68 16.68
N ARG A 172 19.52 22.11 16.38
CA ARG A 172 18.38 21.91 17.27
C ARG A 172 17.96 20.44 17.33
N GLY A 173 17.80 19.92 18.55
CA GLY A 173 17.37 18.55 18.80
C GLY A 173 15.86 18.35 18.82
N ASP A 174 15.10 19.42 19.00
CA ASP A 174 13.67 19.43 19.33
C ASP A 174 12.74 19.61 18.12
N VAL A 175 13.31 19.85 16.92
CA VAL A 175 12.54 20.10 15.69
C VAL A 175 12.42 18.84 14.82
N SER A 176 13.53 18.25 14.42
CA SER A 176 13.54 17.09 13.53
C SER A 176 14.84 16.29 13.61
N SER A 177 14.74 14.97 13.80
CA SER A 177 15.89 14.06 13.72
C SER A 177 16.55 14.03 12.34
N GLN A 178 15.85 14.45 11.28
CA GLN A 178 16.39 14.45 9.92
C GLN A 178 17.56 15.43 9.76
N PHE A 179 17.62 16.50 10.54
CA PHE A 179 18.71 17.48 10.45
C PHE A 179 20.00 16.93 11.06
N LEU A 180 19.94 16.45 12.30
CA LEU A 180 21.08 15.81 12.95
C LEU A 180 21.56 14.57 12.17
N THR A 181 20.65 13.72 11.69
CA THR A 181 21.06 12.55 10.88
C THR A 181 21.67 12.94 9.54
N ALA A 182 21.16 13.97 8.87
CA ALA A 182 21.78 14.48 7.64
C ALA A 182 23.22 14.97 7.89
N LEU A 183 23.46 15.69 9.00
CA LEU A 183 24.82 16.10 9.39
C LEU A 183 25.72 14.90 9.69
N LEU A 184 25.25 13.94 10.49
CA LEU A 184 26.00 12.70 10.81
C LEU A 184 26.40 11.92 9.55
N LEU A 185 25.52 11.86 8.54
CA LEU A 185 25.76 11.21 7.25
C LEU A 185 26.67 12.00 6.30
N ALA A 186 26.85 13.31 6.51
CA ALA A 186 27.58 14.16 5.57
C ALA A 186 28.98 14.53 6.08
N LEU A 187 29.12 14.82 7.36
CA LEU A 187 30.36 15.33 7.96
C LEU A 187 31.59 14.44 7.81
N PRO A 188 31.50 13.09 7.71
CA PRO A 188 32.66 12.27 7.37
C PRO A 188 33.37 12.68 6.07
N LEU A 189 32.66 13.32 5.12
CA LEU A 189 33.26 13.86 3.88
C LEU A 189 34.26 15.00 4.13
N ALA A 190 34.15 15.69 5.27
CA ALA A 190 34.96 16.84 5.64
C ALA A 190 35.93 16.59 6.80
N ALA A 191 35.96 15.37 7.37
CA ALA A 191 36.65 15.04 8.62
C ALA A 191 38.18 14.97 8.50
N ARG A 192 38.85 16.08 8.15
CA ARG A 192 40.32 16.21 8.17
C ARG A 192 40.89 16.31 9.58
N LYS A 193 40.03 16.67 10.54
CA LYS A 193 40.21 16.62 11.99
C LYS A 193 38.87 16.16 12.59
N ASP A 194 38.83 15.95 13.90
CA ASP A 194 37.59 15.62 14.58
C ASP A 194 36.57 16.74 14.38
N ILE A 195 35.34 16.37 14.02
CA ILE A 195 34.22 17.31 13.86
C ILE A 195 33.20 17.02 14.94
N VAL A 196 32.84 18.05 15.70
CA VAL A 196 31.91 17.95 16.82
C VAL A 196 30.56 18.55 16.44
N ILE A 197 29.48 17.83 16.73
CA ILE A 197 28.11 18.34 16.70
C ILE A 197 27.61 18.47 18.15
N GLU A 198 27.04 19.63 18.49
CA GLU A 198 26.33 19.87 19.74
C GLU A 198 24.82 19.99 19.47
N VAL A 199 24.03 19.23 20.23
CA VAL A 199 22.56 19.27 20.15
C VAL A 199 22.03 20.32 21.12
N VAL A 200 21.26 21.27 20.59
CA VAL A 200 20.60 22.31 21.36
C VAL A 200 19.18 21.87 21.72
N GLY A 201 18.85 21.86 23.01
CA GLY A 201 17.54 21.45 23.51
C GLY A 201 17.39 19.94 23.67
N GLU A 202 16.16 19.49 23.93
CA GLU A 202 15.87 18.06 24.08
C GLU A 202 15.88 17.35 22.72
N LEU A 203 16.66 16.28 22.60
CA LEU A 203 16.69 15.48 21.39
C LEU A 203 15.45 14.58 21.27
N ILE A 204 14.60 14.88 20.29
CA ILE A 204 13.47 14.02 19.93
C ILE A 204 13.89 12.92 18.96
N SER A 205 13.08 11.86 18.85
CA SER A 205 13.23 10.86 17.77
C SER A 205 14.61 10.17 17.77
N LYS A 206 15.18 9.94 18.97
CA LYS A 206 16.43 9.23 19.24
C LYS A 206 16.60 7.92 18.43
N PRO A 207 15.57 7.07 18.23
CA PRO A 207 15.67 5.87 17.39
C PRO A 207 16.27 6.10 16.00
N TYR A 208 15.93 7.22 15.34
CA TYR A 208 16.45 7.53 14.01
C TYR A 208 17.93 7.91 14.02
N ILE A 209 18.41 8.47 15.12
CA ILE A 209 19.84 8.71 15.33
C ILE A 209 20.55 7.37 15.50
N GLU A 210 20.00 6.44 16.30
CA GLU A 210 20.60 5.12 16.51
C GLU A 210 20.73 4.33 15.21
N ILE A 211 19.68 4.29 14.37
CA ILE A 211 19.76 3.68 13.03
C ILE A 211 20.93 4.29 12.24
N THR A 212 21.07 5.62 12.29
CA THR A 212 22.12 6.33 11.55
C THR A 212 23.52 5.96 12.05
N LEU A 213 23.73 5.93 13.37
CA LEU A 213 25.02 5.55 13.97
C LEU A 213 25.39 4.09 13.66
N ASN A 214 24.41 3.17 13.76
CA ASN A 214 24.62 1.76 13.42
C ASN A 214 24.99 1.58 11.94
N LEU A 215 24.30 2.28 11.03
CA LEU A 215 24.63 2.23 9.61
C LEU A 215 26.00 2.86 9.33
N LEU A 216 26.33 4.00 9.92
CA LEU A 216 27.65 4.62 9.79
C LEU A 216 28.77 3.65 10.21
N ALA A 217 28.59 2.94 11.33
CA ALA A 217 29.55 1.94 11.79
C ALA A 217 29.73 0.80 10.78
N ARG A 218 28.65 0.32 10.14
CA ARG A 218 28.72 -0.69 9.07
C ARG A 218 29.49 -0.21 7.83
N PHE A 219 29.48 1.09 7.56
CA PHE A 219 30.25 1.73 6.48
C PHE A 219 31.63 2.25 6.94
N GLY A 220 32.11 1.81 8.12
CA GLY A 220 33.46 2.07 8.62
C GLY A 220 33.61 3.36 9.44
N ILE A 221 32.52 4.05 9.78
CA ILE A 221 32.55 5.31 10.54
C ILE A 221 32.01 5.09 11.97
N ALA A 222 32.93 5.04 12.94
CA ALA A 222 32.58 4.94 14.36
C ALA A 222 32.42 6.33 14.98
N VAL A 223 31.22 6.91 14.88
CA VAL A 223 30.90 8.18 15.54
C VAL A 223 30.93 7.99 17.06
N GLN A 224 31.70 8.82 17.76
CA GLN A 224 31.72 8.84 19.21
C GLN A 224 30.56 9.69 19.73
N ARG A 225 29.99 9.29 20.86
CA ARG A 225 28.81 9.94 21.43
C ARG A 225 28.97 10.15 22.93
N GLU A 226 28.79 11.39 23.37
CA GLU A 226 28.68 11.79 24.77
C GLU A 226 27.20 12.08 25.05
N GLY A 227 26.51 11.11 25.64
CA GLY A 227 25.07 11.21 25.91
C GLY A 227 24.23 11.35 24.63
N TRP A 228 23.33 12.33 24.59
CA TRP A 228 22.58 12.73 23.39
C TRP A 228 22.87 14.18 22.98
N GLU A 229 23.75 14.83 23.74
CA GLU A 229 24.07 16.25 23.64
C GLU A 229 25.24 16.50 22.69
N ARG A 230 26.11 15.51 22.48
CA ARG A 230 27.32 15.67 21.67
C ARG A 230 27.72 14.42 20.88
N PHE A 231 28.10 14.65 19.63
CA PHE A 231 28.59 13.63 18.69
C PHE A 231 29.90 14.07 18.06
N THR A 232 30.88 13.18 17.99
CA THR A 232 32.20 13.45 17.41
C THR A 232 32.45 12.50 16.25
N ILE A 233 32.62 13.07 15.05
CA ILE A 233 33.03 12.36 13.85
C ILE A 233 34.56 12.32 13.85
N PRO A 234 35.20 11.13 13.88
CA PRO A 234 36.66 11.04 13.96
C PRO A 234 37.37 11.57 12.72
N ALA A 235 38.54 12.17 12.93
CA ALA A 235 39.47 12.54 11.88
C ALA A 235 39.83 11.35 10.97
N GLY A 236 39.94 11.61 9.67
CA GLY A 236 40.29 10.59 8.67
C GLY A 236 39.15 9.64 8.32
N SER A 237 37.93 9.89 8.79
CA SER A 237 36.73 9.13 8.43
C SER A 237 36.60 8.97 6.91
N ARG A 238 36.40 7.73 6.44
CA ARG A 238 36.17 7.40 5.03
C ARG A 238 35.13 6.29 4.91
N TYR A 239 34.18 6.48 4.00
CA TYR A 239 33.17 5.48 3.72
C TYR A 239 33.76 4.29 2.95
N GLY A 240 33.66 3.10 3.53
CA GLY A 240 33.98 1.83 2.89
C GLY A 240 32.71 1.03 2.62
N SER A 241 32.64 0.37 1.46
CA SER A 241 31.54 -0.56 1.19
C SER A 241 31.62 -1.77 2.14
N PRO A 242 30.50 -2.21 2.75
CA PRO A 242 30.46 -3.45 3.52
C PRO A 242 30.43 -4.70 2.62
N GLY A 243 30.45 -4.56 1.28
CA GLY A 243 30.20 -5.64 0.33
C GLY A 243 28.70 -5.92 0.18
N ASP A 244 28.06 -6.42 1.23
CA ASP A 244 26.64 -6.77 1.26
C ASP A 244 25.92 -6.11 2.43
N ILE A 245 24.67 -5.69 2.20
CA ILE A 245 23.80 -5.15 3.25
C ILE A 245 22.34 -5.51 3.00
N HIS A 246 21.66 -6.02 4.03
CA HIS A 246 20.22 -6.24 4.02
C HIS A 246 19.50 -5.07 4.67
N VAL A 247 18.45 -4.58 4.02
CA VAL A 247 17.53 -3.63 4.61
C VAL A 247 16.50 -4.41 5.44
N GLU A 248 16.47 -4.17 6.75
CA GLU A 248 15.44 -4.76 7.62
C GLU A 248 14.05 -4.29 7.19
N ALA A 249 13.05 -5.14 7.37
CA ALA A 249 11.68 -4.73 7.11
C ALA A 249 11.21 -3.64 8.08
N ASP A 250 10.26 -2.81 7.65
CA ASP A 250 9.90 -1.61 8.38
C ASP A 250 9.22 -1.92 9.73
N ALA A 251 9.87 -1.54 10.83
CA ALA A 251 9.38 -1.81 12.18
C ALA A 251 8.15 -0.97 12.53
N SER A 252 7.98 0.20 11.92
CA SER A 252 6.71 0.94 12.04
C SER A 252 5.59 0.19 11.33
N SER A 253 5.79 -0.31 10.11
CA SER A 253 4.77 -1.10 9.42
C SER A 253 4.44 -2.41 10.14
N ALA A 254 5.41 -2.98 10.85
CA ALA A 254 5.17 -4.15 11.69
C ALA A 254 4.15 -3.89 12.80
N SER A 255 4.02 -2.66 13.31
CA SER A 255 3.07 -2.35 14.38
C SER A 255 1.62 -2.66 13.99
N TYR A 256 1.25 -2.49 12.72
CA TYR A 256 -0.10 -2.80 12.23
C TYR A 256 -0.43 -4.28 12.35
N PHE A 257 0.54 -5.15 12.04
CA PHE A 257 0.35 -6.60 12.09
C PHE A 257 0.56 -7.17 13.49
N ILE A 258 1.38 -6.51 14.33
CA ILE A 258 1.43 -6.79 15.78
C ILE A 258 0.07 -6.45 16.40
N ALA A 259 -0.50 -5.28 16.08
CA ALA A 259 -1.82 -4.89 16.56
C ALA A 259 -2.92 -5.81 16.02
N LEU A 260 -2.83 -6.23 14.75
CA LEU A 260 -3.75 -7.20 14.16
C LEU A 260 -3.77 -8.52 14.95
N GLY A 261 -2.59 -9.10 15.23
CA GLY A 261 -2.48 -10.31 16.05
C GLY A 261 -2.94 -10.12 17.51
N ALA A 262 -2.91 -8.88 18.03
CA ALA A 262 -3.42 -8.56 19.36
C ALA A 262 -4.95 -8.39 19.40
N ILE A 263 -5.56 -7.88 18.33
CA ILE A 263 -7.00 -7.56 18.24
C ILE A 263 -7.80 -8.79 17.76
N ALA A 264 -7.34 -9.40 16.67
CA ALA A 264 -8.07 -10.45 15.97
C ALA A 264 -7.75 -11.86 16.51
N THR A 265 -8.63 -12.81 16.23
CA THR A 265 -8.36 -14.25 16.37
C THR A 265 -8.75 -14.95 15.07
N GLY A 266 -7.96 -15.92 14.61
CA GLY A 266 -8.31 -16.72 13.44
C GLY A 266 -9.46 -17.70 13.73
N ALA A 267 -10.23 -18.05 12.70
CA ALA A 267 -11.34 -19.01 12.81
C ALA A 267 -10.89 -20.48 12.69
N SER A 268 -9.62 -20.76 12.33
CA SER A 268 -9.20 -22.03 11.72
C SER A 268 -7.96 -22.69 12.33
N GLY A 269 -7.82 -22.68 13.67
CA GLY A 269 -6.74 -23.39 14.37
C GLY A 269 -5.34 -22.79 14.23
N GLN A 270 -5.14 -21.86 13.29
CA GLN A 270 -4.10 -20.83 13.33
C GLN A 270 -4.69 -19.58 13.95
N ASP A 271 -4.12 -19.14 15.08
CA ASP A 271 -4.61 -18.00 15.88
C ASP A 271 -3.54 -16.91 16.04
N SER A 272 -2.53 -16.93 15.16
CA SER A 272 -1.42 -15.97 15.17
C SER A 272 -1.13 -15.35 13.80
N ILE A 273 -0.50 -14.18 13.86
CA ILE A 273 0.09 -13.47 12.72
C ILE A 273 1.60 -13.60 12.81
N ARG A 274 2.17 -14.30 11.85
CA ARG A 274 3.61 -14.40 11.63
C ARG A 274 4.07 -13.21 10.77
N ILE A 275 5.04 -12.45 11.26
CA ILE A 275 5.61 -11.31 10.56
C ILE A 275 7.06 -11.66 10.19
N GLU A 276 7.39 -11.63 8.91
CA GLU A 276 8.74 -11.88 8.40
C GLU A 276 9.47 -10.58 8.03
N GLY A 277 10.79 -10.58 8.23
CA GLY A 277 11.69 -9.50 7.84
C GLY A 277 12.10 -8.57 8.99
N VAL A 278 11.52 -8.74 10.18
CA VAL A 278 11.83 -7.96 11.38
C VAL A 278 11.70 -8.85 12.62
N GLY A 279 12.61 -8.70 13.59
CA GLY A 279 12.61 -9.42 14.86
C GLY A 279 12.96 -8.50 16.03
N ALA A 280 12.94 -9.02 17.26
CA ALA A 280 13.16 -8.22 18.47
C ALA A 280 14.54 -7.52 18.55
N ASP A 281 15.53 -8.03 17.82
CA ASP A 281 16.89 -7.46 17.75
C ASP A 281 17.05 -6.39 16.65
N SER A 282 15.95 -5.91 16.05
CA SER A 282 15.99 -4.86 15.01
C SER A 282 16.67 -3.59 15.52
N ILE A 283 17.46 -2.94 14.64
CA ILE A 283 18.09 -1.64 14.96
C ILE A 283 17.08 -0.48 14.99
N GLN A 284 15.84 -0.72 14.57
CA GLN A 284 14.79 0.30 14.49
C GLN A 284 14.08 0.41 15.84
N GLY A 285 14.10 1.59 16.47
CA GLY A 285 13.49 1.75 17.80
C GLY A 285 11.98 1.48 17.86
N ASP A 286 11.26 1.61 16.74
CA ASP A 286 9.84 1.27 16.64
C ASP A 286 9.54 -0.21 16.94
N ILE A 287 10.54 -1.09 16.90
CA ILE A 287 10.39 -2.49 17.34
C ILE A 287 9.94 -2.61 18.81
N ARG A 288 10.22 -1.60 19.63
CA ARG A 288 9.75 -1.52 21.02
C ARG A 288 8.23 -1.42 21.14
N PHE A 289 7.51 -1.25 20.03
CA PHE A 289 6.05 -1.43 20.00
C PHE A 289 5.63 -2.79 20.58
N ILE A 290 6.47 -3.82 20.46
CA ILE A 290 6.26 -5.14 21.09
C ILE A 290 6.04 -5.01 22.60
N GLU A 291 6.78 -4.13 23.28
CA GLU A 291 6.66 -3.92 24.72
C GLU A 291 5.30 -3.31 25.08
N ALA A 292 4.87 -2.29 24.31
CA ALA A 292 3.56 -1.68 24.49
C ALA A 292 2.42 -2.67 24.18
N ALA A 293 2.53 -3.46 23.10
CA ALA A 293 1.56 -4.50 22.77
C ALA A 293 1.46 -5.57 23.88
N ARG A 294 2.59 -6.00 24.45
CA ARG A 294 2.62 -6.92 25.60
C ARG A 294 1.99 -6.30 26.85
N GLN A 295 2.20 -5.00 27.11
CA GLN A 295 1.52 -4.28 28.21
C GLN A 295 0.00 -4.27 28.02
N MET A 296 -0.48 -4.08 26.78
CA MET A 296 -1.90 -4.20 26.41
C MET A 296 -2.40 -5.66 26.44
N GLY A 297 -1.51 -6.64 26.64
CA GLY A 297 -1.85 -8.04 26.83
C GLY A 297 -1.67 -8.93 25.62
N ALA A 298 -1.06 -8.46 24.52
CA ALA A 298 -0.68 -9.30 23.40
C ALA A 298 0.40 -10.32 23.80
N GLN A 299 0.37 -11.51 23.21
CA GLN A 299 1.46 -12.47 23.30
C GLN A 299 2.31 -12.33 22.04
N VAL A 300 3.60 -12.08 22.24
CA VAL A 300 4.55 -11.88 21.14
C VAL A 300 5.75 -12.78 21.38
N ASP A 301 5.96 -13.71 20.47
CA ASP A 301 7.20 -14.47 20.36
C ASP A 301 8.07 -13.86 19.24
N SER A 302 9.38 -13.99 19.36
CA SER A 302 10.32 -13.39 18.41
C SER A 302 11.52 -14.30 18.18
N GLY A 303 12.04 -14.27 16.96
CA GLY A 303 13.34 -14.85 16.64
C GLY A 303 14.06 -14.03 15.57
N PRO A 304 15.11 -14.59 14.94
CA PRO A 304 15.90 -13.86 13.96
C PRO A 304 15.04 -13.44 12.76
N ASN A 305 14.87 -12.13 12.57
CA ASN A 305 14.08 -11.54 11.48
C ASN A 305 12.63 -12.05 11.37
N TRP A 306 12.01 -12.44 12.49
CA TRP A 306 10.57 -12.71 12.53
C TRP A 306 9.93 -12.41 13.89
N LEU A 307 8.62 -12.14 13.87
CA LEU A 307 7.73 -12.07 15.03
C LEU A 307 6.54 -13.01 14.84
N ASP A 308 6.00 -13.51 15.93
CA ASP A 308 4.77 -14.31 15.96
C ASP A 308 3.85 -13.72 17.03
N VAL A 309 2.67 -13.22 16.62
CA VAL A 309 1.80 -12.44 17.48
C VAL A 309 0.42 -13.07 17.56
N ARG A 310 -0.05 -13.29 18.79
CA ARG A 310 -1.37 -13.85 19.07
C ARG A 310 -2.06 -13.09 20.19
N ARG A 311 -3.39 -13.12 20.16
CA ARG A 311 -4.22 -12.42 21.16
C ARG A 311 -4.03 -13.06 22.53
N GLY A 312 -3.66 -12.25 23.52
CA GLY A 312 -3.60 -12.67 24.92
C GLY A 312 -4.82 -12.18 25.70
N ALA A 313 -4.65 -11.12 26.50
CA ALA A 313 -5.76 -10.55 27.27
C ALA A 313 -6.83 -9.95 26.34
N TRP A 314 -8.11 -10.18 26.67
CA TRP A 314 -9.24 -9.58 25.97
C TRP A 314 -10.37 -9.19 26.95
N PRO A 315 -10.89 -7.96 26.91
CA PRO A 315 -10.44 -6.80 26.13
C PRO A 315 -8.95 -6.49 26.34
N LEU A 316 -8.35 -5.70 25.45
CA LEU A 316 -6.97 -5.27 25.65
C LEU A 316 -6.86 -4.48 26.97
N LYS A 317 -5.69 -4.47 27.59
CA LYS A 317 -5.46 -3.67 28.80
C LYS A 317 -5.19 -2.22 28.44
N ALA A 318 -5.80 -1.29 29.15
CA ALA A 318 -5.49 0.13 29.04
C ALA A 318 -4.03 0.42 29.41
N ILE A 319 -3.42 1.39 28.74
CA ILE A 319 -2.03 1.81 28.98
C ILE A 319 -1.89 3.33 29.14
N ASP A 320 -0.90 3.77 29.92
CA ASP A 320 -0.41 5.15 29.94
C ASP A 320 1.08 5.12 29.58
N LEU A 321 1.41 5.63 28.40
CA LEU A 321 2.73 5.43 27.78
C LEU A 321 3.35 6.76 27.34
N ASP A 322 4.63 6.93 27.67
CA ASP A 322 5.50 7.87 26.97
C ASP A 322 5.87 7.28 25.60
N ALA A 323 5.37 7.90 24.53
CA ALA A 323 5.51 7.40 23.17
C ALA A 323 6.71 8.01 22.41
N ASN A 324 7.61 8.76 23.07
CA ASN A 324 8.78 9.37 22.40
C ASN A 324 9.75 8.33 21.83
N HIS A 325 9.75 7.10 22.35
CA HIS A 325 10.59 6.00 21.88
C HIS A 325 10.05 5.25 20.65
N ILE A 326 8.75 5.36 20.39
CA ILE A 326 8.06 4.70 19.28
C ILE A 326 7.10 5.68 18.60
N PRO A 327 7.54 6.92 18.30
CA PRO A 327 6.63 8.02 18.00
C PRO A 327 5.78 7.70 16.78
N ASP A 328 6.33 6.94 15.85
CA ASP A 328 5.72 6.61 14.59
C ASP A 328 4.76 5.41 14.75
N ALA A 329 5.17 4.33 15.41
CA ALA A 329 4.32 3.16 15.71
C ALA A 329 3.20 3.44 16.74
N ALA A 330 3.35 4.45 17.60
CA ALA A 330 2.38 4.77 18.66
C ALA A 330 0.99 5.15 18.13
N MET A 331 0.85 5.60 16.88
CA MET A 331 -0.46 5.82 16.25
C MET A 331 -1.33 4.55 16.26
N THR A 332 -0.70 3.38 16.11
CA THR A 332 -1.40 2.10 16.14
C THR A 332 -1.98 1.82 17.53
N LEU A 333 -1.29 2.21 18.61
CA LEU A 333 -1.80 2.07 19.99
C LEU A 333 -3.09 2.88 20.21
N ALA A 334 -3.21 4.04 19.57
CA ALA A 334 -4.42 4.87 19.68
C ALA A 334 -5.66 4.18 19.08
N VAL A 335 -5.50 3.36 18.04
CA VAL A 335 -6.59 2.52 17.50
C VAL A 335 -6.81 1.27 18.35
N MET A 336 -5.74 0.63 18.83
CA MET A 336 -5.86 -0.49 19.78
C MET A 336 -6.64 -0.11 21.04
N ALA A 337 -6.52 1.13 21.50
CA ALA A 337 -7.25 1.65 22.65
C ALA A 337 -8.79 1.58 22.50
N LEU A 338 -9.32 1.52 21.28
CA LEU A 338 -10.75 1.30 21.04
C LEU A 338 -11.23 -0.06 21.57
N TYR A 339 -10.32 -1.02 21.67
CA TYR A 339 -10.56 -2.40 22.09
C TYR A 339 -10.13 -2.67 23.54
N ALA A 340 -9.75 -1.63 24.29
CA ALA A 340 -9.23 -1.76 25.64
C ALA A 340 -10.35 -1.86 26.71
N ASP A 341 -9.98 -2.26 27.92
CA ASP A 341 -10.84 -2.31 29.12
C ASP A 341 -10.94 -0.95 29.85
N GLY A 342 -10.19 0.05 29.39
CA GLY A 342 -10.20 1.40 29.94
C GLY A 342 -9.49 2.42 29.05
N PRO A 343 -9.53 3.72 29.39
CA PRO A 343 -8.93 4.77 28.58
C PRO A 343 -7.40 4.64 28.52
N SER A 344 -6.83 4.73 27.33
CA SER A 344 -5.38 4.70 27.13
C SER A 344 -4.84 6.08 26.77
N SER A 345 -3.71 6.46 27.38
CA SER A 345 -3.05 7.77 27.20
C SER A 345 -1.68 7.59 26.56
N LEU A 346 -1.43 8.33 25.48
CA LEU A 346 -0.12 8.43 24.83
C LEU A 346 0.40 9.86 25.00
N ARG A 347 1.56 10.01 25.64
CA ARG A 347 2.17 11.31 26.00
C ARG A 347 3.49 11.51 25.26
N ASN A 348 4.01 12.75 25.32
CA ASN A 348 5.28 13.16 24.71
C ASN A 348 5.32 12.96 23.19
N ILE A 349 4.19 13.23 22.52
CA ILE A 349 4.01 13.10 21.07
C ILE A 349 3.89 14.45 20.37
N ALA A 350 4.39 15.55 20.94
CA ALA A 350 4.34 16.89 20.33
C ALA A 350 4.81 16.91 18.87
N SER A 351 5.82 16.08 18.54
CA SER A 351 6.36 15.96 17.19
C SER A 351 5.33 15.53 16.14
N TRP A 352 4.21 14.91 16.52
CA TRP A 352 3.12 14.50 15.63
C TRP A 352 2.45 15.66 14.90
N ARG A 353 2.48 16.86 15.48
CA ARG A 353 1.84 18.05 14.91
C ARG A 353 2.51 18.56 13.64
N VAL A 354 3.80 18.26 13.47
CA VAL A 354 4.66 18.83 12.41
C VAL A 354 5.22 17.76 11.46
N LYS A 355 4.55 16.59 11.38
CA LYS A 355 4.93 15.51 10.45
C LYS A 355 4.32 15.75 9.06
N GLU A 356 3.64 14.76 8.50
CA GLU A 356 3.03 14.84 7.17
C GLU A 356 1.72 15.65 7.22
N THR A 357 0.96 15.43 8.29
CA THR A 357 -0.20 16.18 8.76
C THR A 357 -0.06 16.46 10.27
N ASP A 358 -0.98 17.21 10.87
CA ASP A 358 -1.13 17.22 12.33
C ASP A 358 -1.80 15.90 12.75
N ARG A 359 -0.96 14.92 13.12
CA ARG A 359 -1.42 13.56 13.42
C ARG A 359 -2.23 13.48 14.71
N ILE A 360 -2.03 14.38 15.68
CA ILE A 360 -2.86 14.38 16.90
C ILE A 360 -4.29 14.73 16.54
N ASP A 361 -4.45 15.83 15.79
CA ASP A 361 -5.77 16.31 15.39
C ASP A 361 -6.44 15.33 14.40
N ALA A 362 -5.69 14.78 13.44
CA ALA A 362 -6.18 13.77 12.52
C ALA A 362 -6.68 12.52 13.28
N MET A 363 -5.86 11.91 14.14
CA MET A 363 -6.25 10.74 14.91
C MET A 363 -7.47 11.03 15.80
N ALA A 364 -7.50 12.17 16.50
CA ALA A 364 -8.62 12.52 17.36
C ALA A 364 -9.93 12.71 16.58
N ASN A 365 -9.89 13.36 15.41
CA ASN A 365 -11.07 13.57 14.58
C ASN A 365 -11.61 12.26 14.02
N GLU A 366 -10.74 11.41 13.48
CA GLU A 366 -11.14 10.17 12.84
C GLU A 366 -11.58 9.10 13.86
N LEU A 367 -10.96 9.03 15.05
CA LEU A 367 -11.43 8.17 16.17
C LEU A 367 -12.83 8.56 16.65
N ARG A 368 -13.14 9.86 16.73
CA ARG A 368 -14.48 10.33 17.11
C ARG A 368 -15.56 9.91 16.11
N LYS A 369 -15.23 9.79 14.82
CA LYS A 369 -16.19 9.30 13.80
C LYS A 369 -16.58 7.83 14.01
N LEU A 370 -15.67 7.03 14.58
CA LEU A 370 -15.96 5.64 14.99
C LEU A 370 -16.81 5.55 16.27
N GLY A 371 -17.08 6.68 16.93
CA GLY A 371 -17.89 6.79 18.14
C GLY A 371 -17.09 7.05 19.42
N ALA A 372 -15.75 7.06 19.36
CA ALA A 372 -14.91 7.16 20.55
C ALA A 372 -14.94 8.54 21.19
N THR A 373 -14.85 8.58 22.52
CA THR A 373 -14.47 9.81 23.23
C THR A 373 -12.96 9.95 23.19
N VAL A 374 -12.48 11.13 22.75
CA VAL A 374 -11.05 11.42 22.64
C VAL A 374 -10.75 12.77 23.27
N GLU A 375 -9.76 12.77 24.16
CA GLU A 375 -9.12 13.96 24.70
C GLU A 375 -7.76 14.11 24.04
N SER A 376 -7.39 15.33 23.63
CA SER A 376 -6.10 15.58 22.98
C SER A 376 -5.59 16.97 23.35
N GLY A 377 -4.28 17.09 23.54
CA GLY A 377 -3.62 18.35 23.84
C GLY A 377 -2.35 18.55 23.01
N PRO A 378 -1.49 19.52 23.37
CA PRO A 378 -0.30 19.85 22.57
C PRO A 378 0.61 18.67 22.26
N ASP A 379 0.73 17.72 23.18
CA ASP A 379 1.70 16.62 23.16
C ASP A 379 1.13 15.29 23.65
N PHE A 380 -0.19 15.15 23.72
CA PHE A 380 -0.84 13.91 24.16
C PHE A 380 -2.16 13.64 23.43
N ILE A 381 -2.53 12.36 23.40
CA ILE A 381 -3.87 11.89 23.05
C ILE A 381 -4.30 10.82 24.05
N ARG A 382 -5.55 10.88 24.50
CA ARG A 382 -6.20 9.90 25.36
C ARG A 382 -7.48 9.41 24.70
N VAL A 383 -7.55 8.10 24.48
CA VAL A 383 -8.63 7.44 23.75
C VAL A 383 -9.40 6.56 24.72
N HIS A 384 -10.71 6.78 24.80
CA HIS A 384 -11.61 5.93 25.58
C HIS A 384 -12.09 4.75 24.72
N PRO A 385 -12.17 3.53 25.29
CA PRO A 385 -12.58 2.34 24.56
C PRO A 385 -14.05 2.40 24.15
N LEU A 386 -14.44 1.53 23.22
CA LEU A 386 -15.80 1.42 22.73
C LEU A 386 -16.44 0.08 23.09
N GLU A 387 -17.57 0.14 23.79
CA GLU A 387 -18.49 -1.00 23.88
C GLU A 387 -19.10 -1.31 22.51
N ARG A 388 -19.60 -2.54 22.33
CA ARG A 388 -20.15 -3.02 21.06
C ARG A 388 -21.22 -2.08 20.45
N SER A 389 -22.09 -1.50 21.26
CA SER A 389 -23.15 -0.58 20.79
C SER A 389 -22.65 0.83 20.48
N GLY A 390 -21.45 1.21 20.92
CA GLY A 390 -20.88 2.55 20.72
C GLY A 390 -20.19 2.74 19.37
N TRP A 391 -19.85 1.66 18.68
CA TRP A 391 -19.20 1.72 17.37
C TRP A 391 -20.09 2.31 16.29
N GLN A 392 -19.50 3.11 15.41
CA GLN A 392 -20.14 3.69 14.24
C GLN A 392 -19.33 3.38 12.98
N ALA A 393 -20.01 3.11 11.88
CA ALA A 393 -19.37 3.06 10.57
C ALA A 393 -18.87 4.47 10.19
N ALA A 394 -17.64 4.56 9.70
CA ALA A 394 -16.99 5.84 9.46
C ALA A 394 -16.23 5.88 8.13
N SER A 395 -16.27 7.06 7.50
CA SER A 395 -15.37 7.45 6.42
C SER A 395 -14.16 8.15 7.00
N ILE A 396 -13.00 7.51 6.89
CA ILE A 396 -11.74 7.94 7.44
C ILE A 396 -10.97 8.77 6.43
N ARG A 397 -10.75 10.04 6.73
CA ARG A 397 -9.86 10.90 5.93
C ARG A 397 -8.41 10.58 6.30
N THR A 398 -7.57 10.34 5.29
CA THR A 398 -6.16 9.96 5.49
C THR A 398 -5.23 11.16 5.57
N TYR A 399 -5.64 12.32 5.05
CA TYR A 399 -4.83 13.54 5.01
C TYR A 399 -3.51 13.36 4.22
N ASP A 400 -3.49 12.44 3.24
CA ASP A 400 -2.28 11.98 2.56
C ASP A 400 -1.19 11.43 3.52
N ASP A 401 -1.61 10.98 4.71
CA ASP A 401 -0.77 10.30 5.69
C ASP A 401 -1.07 8.80 5.71
N HIS A 402 -0.18 8.05 5.07
CA HIS A 402 -0.18 6.59 5.04
C HIS A 402 -0.45 5.92 6.39
N ARG A 403 0.02 6.50 7.50
CA ARG A 403 -0.15 5.89 8.82
C ARG A 403 -1.58 5.96 9.32
N VAL A 404 -2.30 7.04 8.98
CA VAL A 404 -3.72 7.17 9.32
C VAL A 404 -4.49 6.06 8.61
N ALA A 405 -4.27 5.87 7.31
CA ALA A 405 -4.91 4.81 6.52
C ALA A 405 -4.69 3.42 7.12
N MET A 406 -3.43 3.06 7.42
CA MET A 406 -3.07 1.75 7.94
C MET A 406 -3.59 1.54 9.38
N CYS A 407 -3.45 2.53 10.27
CA CYS A 407 -3.98 2.43 11.63
C CYS A 407 -5.50 2.18 11.63
N PHE A 408 -6.25 3.00 10.89
CA PHE A 408 -7.72 2.91 10.90
C PHE A 408 -8.28 1.72 10.15
N SER A 409 -7.50 1.07 9.28
CA SER A 409 -7.93 -0.22 8.70
C SER A 409 -8.19 -1.29 9.76
N LEU A 410 -7.47 -1.23 10.90
CA LEU A 410 -7.65 -2.16 12.02
C LEU A 410 -9.02 -1.99 12.71
N ALA A 411 -9.66 -0.82 12.58
CA ALA A 411 -10.99 -0.58 13.14
C ALA A 411 -12.08 -1.45 12.46
N ALA A 412 -11.80 -2.03 11.29
CA ALA A 412 -12.72 -2.96 10.63
C ALA A 412 -12.92 -4.28 11.39
N PHE A 413 -12.06 -4.60 12.36
CA PHE A 413 -12.20 -5.75 13.27
C PHE A 413 -13.10 -5.47 14.48
N ASN A 414 -13.91 -4.42 14.43
CA ASN A 414 -14.77 -4.02 15.54
C ASN A 414 -15.82 -5.09 15.89
N PRO A 415 -16.16 -5.27 17.19
CA PRO A 415 -17.13 -6.27 17.62
C PRO A 415 -18.57 -5.95 17.19
N ALA A 416 -18.83 -4.77 16.63
CA ALA A 416 -20.15 -4.39 16.11
C ALA A 416 -20.40 -4.92 14.70
N GLY A 417 -19.38 -5.43 14.00
CA GLY A 417 -19.51 -5.93 12.63
C GLY A 417 -19.78 -4.80 11.63
N LEU A 418 -19.22 -3.61 11.87
CA LEU A 418 -19.41 -2.45 11.01
C LEU A 418 -18.23 -2.28 10.04
N PRO A 419 -18.47 -1.84 8.79
CA PRO A 419 -17.41 -1.58 7.83
C PRO A 419 -16.72 -0.24 8.10
N VAL A 420 -15.53 -0.07 7.53
CA VAL A 420 -14.74 1.18 7.59
C VAL A 420 -14.36 1.60 6.18
N ARG A 421 -14.62 2.86 5.82
CA ARG A 421 -14.21 3.44 4.54
C ARG A 421 -12.90 4.19 4.74
N ILE A 422 -11.85 3.85 3.99
CA ILE A 422 -10.61 4.61 3.94
C ILE A 422 -10.62 5.48 2.69
N LEU A 423 -10.55 6.81 2.85
CA LEU A 423 -10.45 7.75 1.72
C LEU A 423 -9.00 7.80 1.22
N GLU A 424 -8.80 7.90 -0.09
CA GLU A 424 -7.46 8.00 -0.71
C GLU A 424 -6.49 6.89 -0.22
N PRO A 425 -6.86 5.60 -0.32
CA PRO A 425 -6.07 4.48 0.20
C PRO A 425 -4.66 4.39 -0.41
N HIS A 426 -4.45 4.93 -1.61
CA HIS A 426 -3.16 4.91 -2.30
C HIS A 426 -2.02 5.62 -1.54
N CYS A 427 -2.33 6.47 -0.55
CA CYS A 427 -1.31 7.13 0.26
C CYS A 427 -0.36 6.14 0.96
N VAL A 428 -0.79 4.88 1.20
CA VAL A 428 0.06 3.82 1.77
C VAL A 428 1.30 3.50 0.94
N ALA A 429 1.30 3.82 -0.36
CA ALA A 429 2.43 3.63 -1.28
C ALA A 429 3.75 4.25 -0.81
N LYS A 430 3.67 5.22 0.09
CA LYS A 430 4.83 5.90 0.68
C LYS A 430 5.71 5.00 1.55
N THR A 431 5.17 3.91 2.09
CA THR A 431 5.93 2.97 2.96
C THR A 431 5.54 1.52 2.77
N PHE A 432 4.31 1.25 2.33
CA PHE A 432 3.80 -0.10 2.16
C PHE A 432 2.81 -0.18 0.98
N PRO A 433 3.33 -0.23 -0.26
CA PRO A 433 2.55 -0.22 -1.51
C PRO A 433 1.37 -1.18 -1.61
N ASP A 434 1.51 -2.37 -1.07
CA ASP A 434 0.55 -3.47 -1.12
C ASP A 434 -0.03 -3.77 0.27
N TYR A 435 -0.14 -2.76 1.13
CA TYR A 435 -0.63 -2.91 2.51
C TYR A 435 -2.00 -3.56 2.58
N PHE A 436 -2.98 -3.07 1.81
CA PHE A 436 -4.36 -3.57 1.89
C PHE A 436 -4.46 -4.99 1.32
N GLU A 437 -3.74 -5.29 0.24
CA GLU A 437 -3.60 -6.64 -0.29
C GLU A 437 -3.01 -7.59 0.76
N THR A 438 -1.95 -7.15 1.44
CA THR A 438 -1.32 -7.92 2.53
C THR A 438 -2.30 -8.12 3.70
N LEU A 439 -3.01 -7.08 4.13
CA LEU A 439 -4.03 -7.16 5.17
C LEU A 439 -5.12 -8.18 4.79
N PHE A 440 -5.65 -8.10 3.57
CA PHE A 440 -6.70 -9.01 3.10
C PHE A 440 -6.21 -10.45 2.93
N SER A 441 -4.92 -10.67 2.66
CA SER A 441 -4.34 -12.01 2.53
C SER A 441 -4.36 -12.80 3.84
N VAL A 442 -4.42 -12.11 4.98
CA VAL A 442 -4.45 -12.72 6.33
C VAL A 442 -5.73 -12.44 7.08
N ALA A 443 -6.68 -11.70 6.50
CA ALA A 443 -7.94 -11.34 7.14
C ALA A 443 -9.10 -12.23 6.67
N GLU A 444 -10.04 -12.45 7.57
CA GLU A 444 -11.27 -13.21 7.36
C GLU A 444 -12.47 -12.29 7.61
N ALA A 445 -13.44 -12.31 6.70
CA ALA A 445 -14.69 -11.58 6.84
C ALA A 445 -15.87 -12.56 6.94
N PRO A 446 -16.88 -12.29 7.78
CA PRO A 446 -18.08 -13.11 7.86
C PRO A 446 -18.92 -12.98 6.59
N GLU A 447 -18.88 -11.82 5.95
CA GLU A 447 -19.54 -11.54 4.68
C GLU A 447 -18.64 -10.67 3.82
N VAL A 448 -18.42 -11.10 2.58
CA VAL A 448 -17.71 -10.33 1.56
C VAL A 448 -18.75 -9.82 0.57
N PRO A 449 -18.86 -8.50 0.36
CA PRO A 449 -19.90 -7.90 -0.46
C PRO A 449 -19.81 -8.34 -1.92
N VAL A 450 -20.96 -8.66 -2.51
CA VAL A 450 -21.10 -8.99 -3.93
C VAL A 450 -22.10 -8.07 -4.61
N ILE A 451 -21.71 -7.56 -5.78
CA ILE A 451 -22.59 -6.89 -6.73
C ILE A 451 -22.77 -7.81 -7.94
N CYS A 452 -24.00 -8.18 -8.25
CA CYS A 452 -24.31 -8.94 -9.46
C CYS A 452 -24.85 -8.02 -10.55
N ILE A 453 -24.32 -8.14 -11.76
CA ILE A 453 -24.84 -7.45 -12.96
C ILE A 453 -25.24 -8.51 -13.99
N ASP A 454 -26.51 -8.90 -13.93
CA ASP A 454 -27.09 -9.87 -14.86
C ASP A 454 -27.74 -9.17 -16.05
N GLY A 455 -27.77 -9.84 -17.20
CA GLY A 455 -28.47 -9.32 -18.36
C GLY A 455 -28.21 -10.11 -19.63
N PRO A 456 -28.93 -9.79 -20.72
CA PRO A 456 -28.77 -10.49 -21.98
C PRO A 456 -27.37 -10.29 -22.58
N THR A 457 -27.09 -11.02 -23.64
CA THR A 457 -25.84 -10.82 -24.39
C THR A 457 -25.85 -9.44 -25.06
N ALA A 458 -24.67 -8.82 -25.15
CA ALA A 458 -24.45 -7.51 -25.78
C ALA A 458 -25.16 -6.31 -25.10
N SER A 459 -25.66 -6.43 -23.87
CA SER A 459 -26.23 -5.31 -23.09
C SER A 459 -25.18 -4.30 -22.58
N GLY A 460 -23.88 -4.65 -22.63
CA GLY A 460 -22.80 -3.84 -22.07
C GLY A 460 -22.41 -4.22 -20.64
N LYS A 461 -23.00 -5.29 -20.06
CA LYS A 461 -22.77 -5.71 -18.68
C LYS A 461 -21.29 -5.94 -18.32
N GLY A 462 -20.51 -6.62 -19.15
CA GLY A 462 -19.09 -6.88 -18.84
C GLY A 462 -18.27 -5.59 -18.75
N THR A 463 -18.53 -4.62 -19.63
CA THR A 463 -17.89 -3.29 -19.57
C THR A 463 -18.31 -2.53 -18.31
N LEU A 464 -19.62 -2.52 -18.00
CA LEU A 464 -20.15 -1.87 -16.81
C LEU A 464 -19.59 -2.50 -15.53
N ALA A 465 -19.58 -3.84 -15.44
CA ALA A 465 -19.13 -4.58 -14.27
C ALA A 465 -17.62 -4.42 -14.02
N ALA A 466 -16.80 -4.51 -15.07
CA ALA A 466 -15.36 -4.31 -14.95
C ALA A 466 -15.03 -2.90 -14.43
N GLU A 467 -15.72 -1.88 -14.93
CA GLU A 467 -15.47 -0.49 -14.52
C GLU A 467 -15.98 -0.20 -13.10
N VAL A 468 -17.14 -0.73 -12.71
CA VAL A 468 -17.64 -0.66 -11.33
C VAL A 468 -16.67 -1.37 -10.38
N ALA A 469 -16.16 -2.55 -10.75
CA ALA A 469 -15.16 -3.28 -9.96
C ALA A 469 -13.90 -2.44 -9.77
N ARG A 470 -13.37 -1.85 -10.85
CA ARG A 470 -12.19 -0.99 -10.85
C ARG A 470 -12.35 0.23 -9.93
N LEU A 471 -13.50 0.90 -10.00
CA LEU A 471 -13.78 2.10 -9.20
C LEU A 471 -13.94 1.79 -7.69
N LEU A 472 -14.46 0.61 -7.35
CA LEU A 472 -14.61 0.16 -5.95
C LEU A 472 -13.39 -0.58 -5.40
N GLY A 473 -12.46 -1.01 -6.27
CA GLY A 473 -11.37 -1.89 -5.90
C GLY A 473 -11.82 -3.34 -5.65
N TYR A 474 -12.94 -3.76 -6.23
CA TYR A 474 -13.46 -5.11 -6.06
C TYR A 474 -12.84 -6.06 -7.10
N HIS A 475 -12.83 -7.35 -6.79
CA HIS A 475 -12.55 -8.38 -7.77
C HIS A 475 -13.63 -8.39 -8.84
N TYR A 476 -13.26 -8.80 -10.05
CA TYR A 476 -14.17 -8.91 -11.18
C TYR A 476 -14.30 -10.37 -11.62
N LEU A 477 -15.53 -10.80 -11.92
CA LEU A 477 -15.82 -12.13 -12.48
C LEU A 477 -16.65 -12.00 -13.76
N ASP A 478 -16.04 -12.34 -14.90
CA ASP A 478 -16.74 -12.61 -16.17
C ASP A 478 -17.16 -14.07 -16.22
N SER A 479 -18.36 -14.37 -15.72
CA SER A 479 -18.90 -15.74 -15.73
C SER A 479 -19.12 -16.28 -17.15
N GLY A 480 -19.32 -15.40 -18.13
CA GLY A 480 -19.57 -15.78 -19.53
C GLY A 480 -18.35 -16.40 -20.22
N SER A 481 -17.16 -16.15 -19.68
CA SER A 481 -15.89 -16.68 -20.18
C SER A 481 -15.56 -18.09 -19.66
N LEU A 482 -16.09 -18.51 -18.51
CA LEU A 482 -15.57 -19.67 -17.76
C LEU A 482 -15.63 -20.98 -18.52
N TYR A 483 -16.74 -21.29 -19.17
CA TYR A 483 -16.86 -22.52 -19.98
C TYR A 483 -15.93 -22.50 -21.19
N ARG A 484 -15.65 -21.31 -21.76
CA ARG A 484 -14.71 -21.17 -22.89
C ARG A 484 -13.27 -21.35 -22.44
N VAL A 485 -12.89 -20.77 -21.29
CA VAL A 485 -11.57 -21.00 -20.68
C VAL A 485 -11.40 -22.47 -20.32
N THR A 486 -12.43 -23.11 -19.77
CA THR A 486 -12.39 -24.54 -19.44
C THR A 486 -12.21 -25.40 -20.69
N GLY A 487 -12.95 -25.10 -21.77
CA GLY A 487 -12.77 -25.77 -23.06
C GLY A 487 -11.37 -25.57 -23.65
N LEU A 488 -10.81 -24.37 -23.53
CA LEU A 488 -9.42 -24.10 -23.91
C LEU A 488 -8.42 -24.90 -23.07
N ALA A 489 -8.58 -24.91 -21.74
CA ALA A 489 -7.71 -25.67 -20.84
C ALA A 489 -7.77 -27.18 -21.11
N MET A 490 -8.99 -27.71 -21.36
CA MET A 490 -9.21 -29.08 -21.80
C MET A 490 -8.42 -29.39 -23.08
N ARG A 491 -8.50 -28.54 -24.11
CA ARG A 491 -7.75 -28.72 -25.36
C ARG A 491 -6.24 -28.66 -25.14
N ARG A 492 -5.74 -27.69 -24.37
CA ARG A 492 -4.31 -27.55 -24.04
C ARG A 492 -3.78 -28.77 -23.26
N ALA A 493 -4.63 -29.43 -22.48
CA ALA A 493 -4.32 -30.66 -21.76
C ALA A 493 -4.46 -31.94 -22.63
N GLY A 494 -4.85 -31.83 -23.91
CA GLY A 494 -5.05 -32.98 -24.79
C GLY A 494 -6.27 -33.84 -24.46
N LEU A 495 -7.25 -33.28 -23.73
CA LEU A 495 -8.47 -33.99 -23.33
C LEU A 495 -9.61 -33.76 -24.32
N GLY A 496 -10.48 -34.76 -24.48
CA GLY A 496 -11.74 -34.65 -25.23
C GLY A 496 -12.94 -34.53 -24.30
N ALA A 497 -14.03 -33.89 -24.73
CA ALA A 497 -15.26 -33.68 -23.95
C ALA A 497 -16.15 -34.94 -23.83
N GLU A 498 -15.53 -36.09 -23.60
CA GLU A 498 -16.16 -37.40 -23.46
C GLU A 498 -16.31 -37.75 -21.97
N PRO A 499 -17.30 -38.58 -21.57
CA PRO A 499 -17.53 -38.93 -20.16
C PRO A 499 -16.29 -39.48 -19.43
N GLN A 500 -15.40 -40.17 -20.14
CA GLN A 500 -14.16 -40.71 -19.58
C GLN A 500 -13.16 -39.64 -19.10
N HIS A 501 -13.18 -38.43 -19.68
CA HIS A 501 -12.32 -37.32 -19.26
C HIS A 501 -13.03 -36.35 -18.32
N GLU A 502 -14.32 -36.53 -18.04
CA GLU A 502 -15.13 -35.58 -17.26
C GLU A 502 -14.50 -35.24 -15.90
N ALA A 503 -14.04 -36.25 -15.15
CA ALA A 503 -13.42 -36.03 -13.84
C ALA A 503 -12.11 -35.20 -13.94
N GLN A 504 -11.32 -35.41 -14.99
CA GLN A 504 -10.09 -34.65 -15.22
C GLN A 504 -10.38 -33.21 -15.63
N ILE A 505 -11.39 -33.00 -16.48
CA ILE A 505 -11.84 -31.66 -16.88
C ILE A 505 -12.42 -30.91 -15.68
N ALA A 506 -13.18 -31.58 -14.81
CA ALA A 506 -13.70 -30.99 -13.59
C ALA A 506 -12.57 -30.57 -12.63
N ALA A 507 -11.53 -31.41 -12.47
CA ALA A 507 -10.35 -31.06 -11.68
C ALA A 507 -9.59 -29.85 -12.28
N LEU A 508 -9.45 -29.79 -13.60
CA LEU A 508 -8.89 -28.61 -14.28
C LEU A 508 -9.73 -27.36 -14.02
N ALA A 509 -11.05 -27.44 -14.23
CA ALA A 509 -11.99 -26.34 -13.99
C ALA A 509 -11.91 -25.84 -12.54
N ALA A 510 -11.82 -26.75 -11.57
CA ALA A 510 -11.72 -26.43 -10.15
C ALA A 510 -10.40 -25.76 -9.76
N ALA A 511 -9.35 -25.81 -10.60
CA ALA A 511 -8.03 -25.27 -10.29
C ALA A 511 -7.54 -24.22 -11.30
N LEU A 512 -8.42 -23.68 -12.15
CA LEU A 512 -8.05 -22.71 -13.16
C LEU A 512 -7.42 -21.45 -12.50
N PRO A 513 -6.14 -21.12 -12.82
CA PRO A 513 -5.49 -19.91 -12.32
C PRO A 513 -5.97 -18.71 -13.15
N LEU A 514 -7.22 -18.32 -12.92
CA LEU A 514 -7.91 -17.27 -13.65
C LEU A 514 -7.79 -15.92 -12.95
N HIS A 515 -7.50 -14.90 -13.75
CA HIS A 515 -7.58 -13.52 -13.32
C HIS A 515 -8.29 -12.68 -14.39
N PHE A 516 -9.26 -11.89 -13.97
CA PHE A 516 -9.97 -10.96 -14.84
C PHE A 516 -9.50 -9.55 -14.56
N THR A 517 -9.08 -8.85 -15.60
CA THR A 517 -8.66 -7.44 -15.54
C THR A 517 -9.23 -6.69 -16.73
N GLU A 518 -9.02 -5.38 -16.84
CA GLU A 518 -9.59 -4.43 -17.82
C GLU A 518 -9.83 -5.02 -19.24
N GLY A 519 -10.96 -5.70 -19.44
CA GLY A 519 -11.33 -6.36 -20.70
C GLY A 519 -10.54 -7.63 -21.09
N LYS A 520 -9.65 -8.12 -20.20
CA LYS A 520 -8.77 -9.27 -20.40
C LYS A 520 -9.10 -10.45 -19.49
N VAL A 521 -8.92 -11.65 -20.03
CA VAL A 521 -8.99 -12.91 -19.30
C VAL A 521 -7.59 -13.52 -19.30
N LEU A 522 -6.96 -13.59 -18.12
CA LEU A 522 -5.65 -14.18 -17.95
C LEU A 522 -5.78 -15.62 -17.42
N LEU A 523 -5.13 -16.56 -18.08
CA LEU A 523 -5.00 -17.95 -17.65
C LEU A 523 -3.53 -18.23 -17.36
N ALA A 524 -3.19 -18.47 -16.08
CA ALA A 524 -1.80 -18.63 -15.64
C ALA A 524 -0.88 -17.46 -16.06
N GLY A 525 -1.43 -16.24 -16.08
CA GLY A 525 -0.73 -15.02 -16.50
C GLY A 525 -0.72 -14.76 -18.00
N GLU A 526 -1.17 -15.70 -18.85
CA GLU A 526 -1.27 -15.53 -20.29
C GLU A 526 -2.62 -14.91 -20.67
N ASP A 527 -2.62 -13.87 -21.52
CA ASP A 527 -3.84 -13.27 -22.05
C ASP A 527 -4.47 -14.18 -23.12
N VAL A 528 -5.56 -14.86 -22.74
CA VAL A 528 -6.31 -15.78 -23.61
C VAL A 528 -7.56 -15.14 -24.21
N SER A 529 -7.75 -13.82 -24.07
CA SER A 529 -9.00 -13.12 -24.39
C SER A 529 -9.49 -13.32 -25.82
N ASP A 530 -8.58 -13.32 -26.79
CA ASP A 530 -8.94 -13.52 -28.20
C ASP A 530 -9.14 -15.01 -28.53
N GLU A 531 -8.34 -15.89 -27.93
CA GLU A 531 -8.45 -17.34 -28.13
C GLU A 531 -9.80 -17.88 -27.67
N ILE A 532 -10.29 -17.42 -26.51
CA ILE A 532 -11.59 -17.85 -25.97
C ILE A 532 -12.78 -17.25 -26.73
N ARG A 533 -12.58 -16.22 -27.56
CA ARG A 533 -13.63 -15.58 -28.36
C ARG A 533 -13.82 -16.23 -29.74
N THR A 534 -12.99 -17.21 -30.09
CA THR A 534 -13.11 -17.97 -31.34
C THR A 534 -14.40 -18.82 -31.39
N GLU A 535 -14.78 -19.22 -32.60
CA GLU A 535 -15.89 -20.16 -32.82
C GLU A 535 -15.59 -21.54 -32.20
N ALA A 536 -14.36 -22.03 -32.38
CA ALA A 536 -13.89 -23.28 -31.78
C ALA A 536 -14.06 -23.27 -30.25
N ALA A 537 -13.62 -22.20 -29.57
CA ALA A 537 -13.83 -22.06 -28.13
C ALA A 537 -15.32 -22.00 -27.74
N GLY A 538 -16.18 -21.48 -28.62
CA GLY A 538 -17.64 -21.53 -28.44
C GLY A 538 -18.19 -22.96 -28.50
N MET A 539 -17.71 -23.77 -29.44
CA MET A 539 -18.07 -25.19 -29.55
C MET A 539 -17.59 -25.98 -28.33
N ASP A 540 -16.33 -25.78 -27.91
CA ASP A 540 -15.78 -26.42 -26.73
C ASP A 540 -16.61 -26.08 -25.48
N ALA A 541 -16.95 -24.79 -25.30
CA ALA A 541 -17.78 -24.34 -24.20
C ALA A 541 -19.14 -25.05 -24.16
N SER A 542 -19.77 -25.24 -25.33
CA SER A 542 -21.02 -25.99 -25.43
C SER A 542 -20.84 -27.44 -25.00
N LEU A 543 -19.78 -28.12 -25.44
CA LEU A 543 -19.49 -29.49 -25.06
C LEU A 543 -19.24 -29.63 -23.55
N VAL A 544 -18.31 -28.83 -22.98
CA VAL A 544 -17.98 -28.92 -21.55
C VAL A 544 -19.16 -28.55 -20.65
N SER A 545 -20.07 -27.67 -21.11
CA SER A 545 -21.24 -27.27 -20.32
C SER A 545 -22.27 -28.38 -20.10
N THR A 546 -22.20 -29.46 -20.89
CA THR A 546 -23.09 -30.62 -20.73
C THR A 546 -22.66 -31.55 -19.59
N LEU A 547 -21.38 -31.51 -19.22
CA LEU A 547 -20.76 -32.39 -18.21
C LEU A 547 -21.16 -31.95 -16.79
N PRO A 548 -21.92 -32.76 -16.01
CA PRO A 548 -22.34 -32.42 -14.65
C PRO A 548 -21.19 -32.03 -13.70
N ALA A 549 -20.11 -32.80 -13.63
CA ALA A 549 -19.03 -32.56 -12.69
C ALA A 549 -18.27 -31.25 -13.00
N VAL A 550 -18.18 -30.89 -14.28
CA VAL A 550 -17.59 -29.61 -14.70
C VAL A 550 -18.45 -28.43 -14.25
N ARG A 551 -19.78 -28.54 -14.34
CA ARG A 551 -20.69 -27.50 -13.86
C ARG A 551 -20.57 -27.29 -12.35
N GLU A 552 -20.48 -28.37 -11.58
CA GLU A 552 -20.27 -28.31 -10.13
C GLU A 552 -18.92 -27.66 -9.79
N ALA A 553 -17.84 -28.06 -10.46
CA ALA A 553 -16.52 -27.46 -10.30
C ALA A 553 -16.50 -25.97 -10.65
N LEU A 554 -17.21 -25.56 -11.71
CA LEU A 554 -17.32 -24.15 -12.11
C LEU A 554 -18.17 -23.35 -11.14
N LEU A 555 -19.24 -23.90 -10.58
CA LEU A 555 -20.03 -23.25 -9.53
C LEU A 555 -19.14 -22.95 -8.31
N ALA A 556 -18.36 -23.94 -7.85
CA ALA A 556 -17.42 -23.75 -6.76
C ALA A 556 -16.35 -22.70 -7.10
N LEU A 557 -15.81 -22.73 -8.33
CA LEU A 557 -14.86 -21.72 -8.80
C LEU A 557 -15.48 -20.31 -8.78
N GLN A 558 -16.69 -20.14 -9.31
CA GLN A 558 -17.41 -18.87 -9.31
C GLN A 558 -17.56 -18.33 -7.90
N GLN A 559 -17.97 -19.17 -6.94
CA GLN A 559 -18.15 -18.76 -5.55
C GLN A 559 -16.83 -18.32 -4.90
N ARG A 560 -15.69 -18.93 -5.25
CA ARG A 560 -14.37 -18.54 -4.74
C ARG A 560 -13.84 -17.20 -5.26
N PHE A 561 -14.48 -16.59 -6.27
CA PHE A 561 -14.18 -15.20 -6.65
C PHE A 561 -14.69 -14.20 -5.60
N ARG A 562 -15.55 -14.62 -4.66
CA ARG A 562 -15.95 -13.81 -3.52
C ARG A 562 -14.76 -13.69 -2.56
N GLN A 563 -13.93 -12.68 -2.79
CA GLN A 563 -12.72 -12.38 -2.02
C GLN A 563 -12.74 -10.94 -1.54
N LEU A 564 -12.04 -10.66 -0.43
CA LEU A 564 -11.87 -9.30 0.07
C LEU A 564 -11.19 -8.40 -0.97
N PRO A 565 -11.57 -7.12 -1.09
CA PRO A 565 -12.59 -6.42 -0.30
C PRO A 565 -14.04 -6.65 -0.77
N GLY A 566 -14.24 -7.23 -1.96
CA GLY A 566 -15.56 -7.49 -2.54
C GLY A 566 -15.48 -8.03 -3.96
N LEU A 567 -16.63 -8.36 -4.55
CA LEU A 567 -16.75 -8.90 -5.89
C LEU A 567 -17.82 -8.16 -6.71
N VAL A 568 -17.52 -7.88 -7.98
CA VAL A 568 -18.52 -7.58 -9.00
C VAL A 568 -18.55 -8.75 -10.00
N ALA A 569 -19.69 -9.42 -10.11
CA ALA A 569 -19.86 -10.57 -10.99
C ALA A 569 -20.89 -10.25 -12.08
N ASP A 570 -20.52 -10.44 -13.35
CA ASP A 570 -21.44 -10.30 -14.47
C ASP A 570 -21.82 -11.65 -15.08
N GLY A 571 -23.08 -11.77 -15.51
CA GLY A 571 -23.60 -13.01 -16.04
C GLY A 571 -25.05 -12.96 -16.46
N ARG A 572 -25.73 -14.11 -16.36
CA ARG A 572 -27.18 -14.24 -16.62
C ARG A 572 -27.97 -14.62 -15.37
N ASP A 573 -27.30 -15.22 -14.41
CA ASP A 573 -27.84 -15.92 -13.26
C ASP A 573 -26.98 -15.71 -12.00
N MET A 574 -26.14 -14.66 -11.98
CA MET A 574 -25.27 -14.36 -10.85
C MET A 574 -26.10 -14.05 -9.60
N GLY A 575 -27.12 -13.19 -9.72
CA GLY A 575 -27.97 -12.78 -8.59
C GLY A 575 -29.08 -13.77 -8.26
N THR A 576 -29.35 -14.76 -9.10
CA THR A 576 -30.42 -15.76 -8.89
C THR A 576 -29.91 -17.11 -8.42
N VAL A 577 -28.77 -17.57 -8.94
CA VAL A 577 -28.25 -18.91 -8.70
C VAL A 577 -26.90 -18.88 -7.96
N ILE A 578 -25.95 -18.07 -8.42
CA ILE A 578 -24.57 -18.14 -7.92
C ILE A 578 -24.39 -17.41 -6.58
N PHE A 579 -24.94 -16.20 -6.49
CA PHE A 579 -24.88 -15.29 -5.34
C PHE A 579 -26.27 -14.74 -5.02
N PRO A 580 -27.22 -15.60 -4.60
CA PRO A 580 -28.58 -15.18 -4.25
C PRO A 580 -28.61 -14.25 -3.02
N ASP A 581 -27.52 -14.19 -2.26
CA ASP A 581 -27.29 -13.31 -1.11
C ASP A 581 -26.54 -12.01 -1.47
N ALA A 582 -26.28 -11.74 -2.76
CA ALA A 582 -25.60 -10.52 -3.18
C ALA A 582 -26.32 -9.24 -2.70
N ALA A 583 -25.56 -8.32 -2.08
CA ALA A 583 -26.07 -7.10 -1.47
C ALA A 583 -26.71 -6.12 -2.48
N LEU A 584 -26.24 -6.15 -3.73
CA LEU A 584 -26.85 -5.45 -4.86
C LEU A 584 -26.93 -6.37 -6.08
N LYS A 585 -28.12 -6.48 -6.65
CA LYS A 585 -28.36 -7.20 -7.91
C LYS A 585 -28.93 -6.21 -8.92
N VAL A 586 -28.30 -6.12 -10.07
CA VAL A 586 -28.69 -5.26 -11.19
C VAL A 586 -29.07 -6.14 -12.35
N PHE A 587 -30.26 -5.92 -12.91
CA PHE A 587 -30.66 -6.54 -14.18
C PHE A 587 -30.55 -5.49 -15.29
N LEU A 588 -29.45 -5.55 -16.03
CA LEU A 588 -29.11 -4.62 -17.10
C LEU A 588 -29.76 -5.05 -18.42
N THR A 589 -30.59 -4.19 -18.99
CA THR A 589 -31.23 -4.40 -20.29
C THR A 589 -30.85 -3.34 -21.30
N ALA A 590 -31.07 -3.67 -22.58
CA ALA A 590 -31.08 -2.73 -23.69
C ALA A 590 -31.97 -3.30 -24.80
N SER A 591 -32.60 -2.44 -25.59
CA SER A 591 -33.38 -2.86 -26.76
C SER A 591 -32.50 -3.69 -27.71
N ALA A 592 -33.09 -4.70 -28.35
CA ALA A 592 -32.35 -5.54 -29.30
C ALA A 592 -31.75 -4.70 -30.44
N ALA A 593 -32.45 -3.65 -30.88
CA ALA A 593 -31.97 -2.69 -31.86
C ALA A 593 -30.70 -1.98 -31.38
N GLN A 594 -30.69 -1.44 -30.15
CA GLN A 594 -29.52 -0.74 -29.60
C GLN A 594 -28.32 -1.68 -29.43
N ARG A 595 -28.57 -2.92 -28.99
CA ARG A 595 -27.51 -3.94 -28.86
C ARG A 595 -26.94 -4.34 -30.23
N ALA A 596 -27.79 -4.50 -31.24
CA ALA A 596 -27.37 -4.76 -32.61
C ALA A 596 -26.52 -3.61 -33.17
N GLU A 597 -26.92 -2.36 -32.96
CA GLU A 597 -26.14 -1.17 -33.35
C GLU A 597 -24.74 -1.14 -32.71
N ARG A 598 -24.66 -1.33 -31.39
CA ARG A 598 -23.37 -1.36 -30.66
C ARG A 598 -22.48 -2.49 -31.17
N ARG A 599 -23.05 -3.70 -31.36
CA ARG A 599 -22.33 -4.87 -31.86
C ARG A 599 -21.85 -4.68 -33.30
N HIS A 600 -22.68 -4.08 -34.15
CA HIS A 600 -22.35 -3.74 -35.53
C HIS A 600 -21.15 -2.79 -35.59
N LYS A 601 -21.17 -1.70 -34.80
CA LYS A 601 -20.03 -0.76 -34.69
C LYS A 601 -18.74 -1.46 -34.24
N GLN A 602 -18.83 -2.38 -33.28
CA GLN A 602 -17.69 -3.16 -32.78
C GLN A 602 -17.12 -4.14 -33.82
N LEU A 603 -17.97 -4.76 -34.64
CA LEU A 603 -17.53 -5.69 -35.68
C LEU A 603 -16.90 -4.96 -36.87
N ILE A 604 -17.49 -3.83 -37.27
CA ILE A 604 -16.92 -2.97 -38.32
C ILE A 604 -15.54 -2.44 -37.92
N SER A 605 -15.35 -2.01 -36.67
CA SER A 605 -14.03 -1.53 -36.22
C SER A 605 -12.95 -2.64 -36.22
N LYS A 606 -13.36 -3.91 -36.27
CA LYS A 606 -12.48 -5.08 -36.43
C LYS A 606 -12.40 -5.61 -37.86
N GLY A 607 -12.98 -4.91 -38.84
CA GLY A 607 -12.97 -5.31 -40.25
C GLY A 607 -13.92 -6.46 -40.60
N ILE A 608 -14.89 -6.79 -39.74
CA ILE A 608 -15.84 -7.88 -39.95
C ILE A 608 -17.14 -7.32 -40.56
N SER A 609 -17.54 -7.85 -41.71
CA SER A 609 -18.78 -7.46 -42.40
C SER A 609 -20.00 -8.24 -41.88
N THR A 610 -21.06 -7.52 -41.52
CA THR A 610 -22.36 -8.08 -41.09
C THR A 610 -23.45 -7.03 -41.30
N THR A 611 -24.72 -7.44 -41.36
CA THR A 611 -25.85 -6.48 -41.43
C THR A 611 -26.47 -6.25 -40.05
N LEU A 612 -27.10 -5.10 -39.87
CA LEU A 612 -27.73 -4.75 -38.60
C LEU A 612 -28.98 -5.62 -38.32
N ASP A 613 -29.73 -5.95 -39.36
CA ASP A 613 -30.92 -6.79 -39.26
C ASP A 613 -30.56 -8.23 -38.87
N SER A 614 -29.48 -8.80 -39.42
CA SER A 614 -29.03 -10.15 -39.05
C SER A 614 -28.60 -10.20 -37.58
N LEU A 615 -27.82 -9.21 -37.13
CA LEU A 615 -27.40 -9.10 -35.73
C LEU A 615 -28.60 -8.94 -34.79
N ARG A 616 -29.60 -8.16 -35.18
CA ARG A 616 -30.82 -7.98 -34.36
C ARG A 616 -31.57 -9.29 -34.21
N SER A 617 -31.80 -10.00 -35.31
CA SER A 617 -32.50 -11.28 -35.30
C SER A 617 -31.75 -12.33 -34.48
N ASP A 618 -30.43 -12.40 -34.60
CA ASP A 618 -29.59 -13.30 -33.82
C ASP A 618 -29.66 -13.02 -32.31
N LEU A 619 -29.66 -11.75 -31.92
CA LEU A 619 -29.79 -11.33 -30.53
C LEU A 619 -31.18 -11.67 -29.97
N GLU A 620 -32.25 -11.38 -30.71
CA GLU A 620 -33.63 -11.70 -30.34
C GLU A 620 -33.81 -13.23 -30.14
N ALA A 621 -33.34 -14.02 -31.10
CA ALA A 621 -33.41 -15.49 -31.02
C ALA A 621 -32.61 -16.04 -29.84
N ARG A 622 -31.46 -15.42 -29.52
CA ARG A 622 -30.64 -15.81 -28.38
C ARG A 622 -31.31 -15.45 -27.06
N ASP A 623 -31.96 -14.29 -26.96
CA ASP A 623 -32.68 -13.88 -25.75
C ASP A 623 -33.86 -14.80 -25.46
N THR A 624 -34.63 -15.19 -26.48
CA THR A 624 -35.70 -16.19 -26.33
C THR A 624 -35.14 -17.52 -25.83
N ARG A 625 -34.01 -17.98 -26.39
CA ARG A 625 -33.36 -19.23 -25.95
C ARG A 625 -32.84 -19.16 -24.52
N ASP A 626 -32.20 -18.05 -24.14
CA ASP A 626 -31.62 -17.90 -22.80
C ASP A 626 -32.69 -17.72 -21.72
N SER A 627 -33.81 -17.06 -22.03
CA SER A 627 -34.95 -16.90 -21.09
C SER A 627 -35.81 -18.16 -20.92
N SER A 628 -35.82 -19.05 -21.91
CA SER A 628 -36.62 -20.30 -21.92
C SER A 628 -35.87 -21.54 -21.43
N ARG A 629 -34.61 -21.42 -20.98
CA ARG A 629 -33.84 -22.55 -20.46
C ARG A 629 -34.49 -23.17 -19.23
N SER A 630 -34.40 -24.49 -19.10
CA SER A 630 -34.85 -25.21 -17.90
C SER A 630 -33.92 -25.02 -16.70
N VAL A 631 -32.63 -24.79 -16.95
CA VAL A 631 -31.60 -24.56 -15.92
C VAL A 631 -31.05 -23.15 -16.09
N ALA A 632 -31.02 -22.38 -15.00
CA ALA A 632 -30.52 -20.99 -14.94
C ALA A 632 -31.04 -20.10 -16.08
N PRO A 633 -32.38 -19.92 -16.21
CA PRO A 633 -32.95 -19.04 -17.23
C PRO A 633 -32.52 -17.59 -17.00
N LEU A 634 -32.31 -16.84 -18.09
CA LEU A 634 -32.10 -15.40 -18.02
C LEU A 634 -33.37 -14.72 -17.49
N LYS A 635 -33.38 -14.44 -16.19
CA LYS A 635 -34.48 -13.77 -15.49
C LYS A 635 -33.90 -12.87 -14.39
N PRO A 636 -34.49 -11.69 -14.15
CA PRO A 636 -34.12 -10.86 -13.02
C PRO A 636 -34.35 -11.61 -11.71
N ALA A 637 -33.44 -11.44 -10.75
CA ALA A 637 -33.71 -11.82 -9.37
C ALA A 637 -34.88 -10.99 -8.81
N GLN A 638 -35.60 -11.53 -7.83
CA GLN A 638 -36.81 -10.89 -7.29
C GLN A 638 -36.54 -9.49 -6.71
N ASP A 639 -35.35 -9.29 -6.14
CA ASP A 639 -34.85 -8.06 -5.54
C ASP A 639 -33.90 -7.28 -6.46
N ALA A 640 -33.82 -7.62 -7.75
CA ALA A 640 -32.96 -6.94 -8.70
C ALA A 640 -33.45 -5.52 -9.04
N ARG A 641 -32.53 -4.56 -9.09
CA ARG A 641 -32.79 -3.23 -9.65
C ARG A 641 -32.66 -3.27 -11.17
N HIS A 642 -33.68 -2.82 -11.88
CA HIS A 642 -33.70 -2.81 -13.33
C HIS A 642 -33.00 -1.56 -13.88
N LEU A 643 -32.03 -1.76 -14.78
CA LEU A 643 -31.32 -0.68 -15.47
C LEU A 643 -31.45 -0.86 -16.99
N ASP A 644 -32.28 -0.05 -17.64
CA ASP A 644 -32.32 0.01 -19.11
C ASP A 644 -31.31 1.05 -19.60
N ASN A 645 -30.23 0.59 -20.23
CA ASN A 645 -29.20 1.47 -20.76
C ASN A 645 -29.36 1.79 -22.25
N SER A 646 -30.54 1.59 -22.83
CA SER A 646 -30.78 1.85 -24.26
C SER A 646 -30.44 3.29 -24.67
N GLN A 647 -30.75 4.25 -23.80
CA GLN A 647 -30.51 5.68 -24.03
C GLN A 647 -29.42 6.27 -23.11
N LEU A 648 -28.78 5.44 -22.30
CA LEU A 648 -27.73 5.88 -21.38
C LEU A 648 -26.35 5.68 -22.00
N SER A 649 -25.45 6.61 -21.68
CA SER A 649 -24.02 6.38 -21.87
C SER A 649 -23.51 5.32 -20.88
N ILE A 650 -22.28 4.84 -21.11
CA ILE A 650 -21.67 3.90 -20.17
C ILE A 650 -21.40 4.57 -18.83
N GLU A 651 -20.96 5.84 -18.84
CA GLU A 651 -20.71 6.65 -17.63
C GLU A 651 -21.98 6.83 -16.81
N GLN A 652 -23.10 7.18 -17.46
CA GLN A 652 -24.40 7.30 -16.79
C GLN A 652 -24.86 5.97 -16.16
N SER A 653 -24.56 4.85 -16.83
CA SER A 653 -24.87 3.52 -16.30
C SER A 653 -24.01 3.17 -15.09
N ILE A 654 -22.71 3.52 -15.12
CA ILE A 654 -21.77 3.34 -14.02
C ILE A 654 -22.21 4.16 -12.81
N ASP A 655 -22.48 5.45 -13.00
CA ASP A 655 -22.92 6.35 -11.94
C ASP A 655 -24.20 5.84 -11.29
N GLN A 656 -25.14 5.34 -12.08
CA GLN A 656 -26.39 4.79 -11.54
C GLN A 656 -26.16 3.56 -10.65
N VAL A 657 -25.29 2.64 -11.05
CA VAL A 657 -24.95 1.45 -10.25
C VAL A 657 -24.18 1.85 -8.98
N LEU A 658 -23.23 2.77 -9.09
CA LEU A 658 -22.50 3.28 -7.93
C LEU A 658 -23.42 4.01 -6.94
N ASN A 659 -24.36 4.82 -7.41
CA ASN A 659 -25.36 5.47 -6.56
C ASN A 659 -26.20 4.44 -5.80
N TRP A 660 -26.69 3.40 -6.49
CA TRP A 660 -27.42 2.30 -5.85
C TRP A 660 -26.57 1.53 -4.84
N TRP A 661 -25.27 1.39 -5.10
CA TRP A 661 -24.35 0.78 -4.16
C TRP A 661 -24.12 1.65 -2.92
N GLN A 662 -23.94 2.96 -3.10
CA GLN A 662 -23.75 3.91 -2.00
C GLN A 662 -24.99 3.99 -1.09
N GLU A 663 -26.20 3.88 -1.63
CA GLU A 663 -27.44 3.79 -0.83
C GLU A 663 -27.46 2.59 0.12
N LYS A 664 -26.69 1.54 -0.17
CA LYS A 664 -26.57 0.34 0.67
C LYS A 664 -25.48 0.48 1.74
N GLN A 665 -24.59 1.46 1.61
CA GLN A 665 -23.47 1.63 2.55
C GLN A 665 -23.88 2.44 3.79
N PRO A 666 -23.35 2.12 4.97
CA PRO A 666 -23.69 2.80 6.22
C PRO A 666 -22.94 4.13 6.43
N PHE A 667 -22.18 4.58 5.43
CA PHE A 667 -21.35 5.78 5.54
C PHE A 667 -22.18 7.04 5.32
N LYS A 668 -22.02 8.03 6.20
CA LYS A 668 -22.58 9.37 5.98
C LYS A 668 -21.89 10.02 4.76
N PRO A 669 -22.59 10.84 3.97
CA PRO A 669 -21.96 11.68 2.95
C PRO A 669 -20.81 12.48 3.59
N ALA A 670 -19.67 12.51 2.90
CA ALA A 670 -18.44 13.14 3.39
C ALA A 670 -18.56 14.66 3.57
#